data_AF-A0A1B0FHN4-F1
#
_entry.id   AF-A0A1B0FHN4-F1
#
_cell.length_a   1.000
_cell.length_b   1.000
_cell.length_c   1.000
_cell.angle_alpha   90.00
_cell.angle_beta   90.00
_cell.angle_gamma   90.00
#
_symmetry.space_group_name_H-M   'P 1'
#
loop_
_entity.id
_entity.type
_entity.pdbx_description
1 polymer ?
#
loop_
_entity_poly.entity_id
_entity_poly.type
_entity_poly.pdbx_seq_one_letter_code
_entity_poly.pdbx_strand_id
1 'polypeptide(L)'
;MDKVEESMQPASRACRPVIKIIKEFSKSQEEFTYGLKKIHYQIPKRPYRVTGCGYTTGLTLLLDPMVDDYIANGFSGYGFSLVIHDPYNMPDENAETKLVISSTESFIRISPESTYATESVREMDVNLRNCLFTNERILRISQRYSFINCLAECRLNYAQKKCKCALVTENLFKDENKTECGLKEHHCLMENKEIFNKVLNDFNKTLLPIQSPSALKFPCNCRPDCEFNRYTSELSSGKLNVKLSVNELSENKKPVAYKSDNILLHAFFDGLMATRYQRDIYTTGLSDLVIWNRSEEMFSKFTLIFALCLIAVACRGERARYDNYRVYKVIASNEEKLKILKDLESASDSIMFLDGVHSLNKAISVVVAPHKVPDFLHVLGQWEIQYDLVETNLQHQLEESYKQVAKVRSGAYGWTQYHELEDTYKWLQSLASEYPGVVTIVEAGKTYEGRSILGVKISKGQSPKPGVFVEAGIHAREWISAATATYLINELLTSDVEAIKQMADNYDWYVFPHANPDGFVYTHTTDRMWRKTRTPYEKGCFGADPNRNWGFHWNSVGSSNKPCSDTYAGPSAFSEVETRTFSEYIQTLKGKISLYISFHAFSQLLLYPYGHTADLPENHEDLKQVFDVTVNAVGKRYGTTYTGGNIYDAIYPASGASIDWAYANMDTKMSFCFELRPGPNAGIVGFNLPASQIKPNGEEIMDSLVAMVNEIEKLGYFK
;
A
#
# COMPACT_ATOMS: atom_id res chain seq x y z
N MET A 1 -1.92 -39.71 10.44
CA MET A 1 -1.10 -38.62 9.88
C MET A 1 0.30 -39.19 9.73
N ASP A 2 0.68 -39.56 8.51
CA ASP A 2 2.07 -39.88 8.22
C ASP A 2 2.84 -38.57 8.14
N LYS A 3 3.86 -38.42 9.00
CA LYS A 3 4.70 -37.23 9.10
C LYS A 3 6.09 -37.60 8.59
N VAL A 4 6.60 -36.87 7.61
CA VAL A 4 7.97 -37.01 7.10
C VAL A 4 8.69 -35.68 7.31
N GLU A 5 9.87 -35.73 7.92
CA GLU A 5 10.75 -34.58 8.15
C GLU A 5 12.05 -34.80 7.37
N GLU A 6 12.41 -33.84 6.51
CA GLU A 6 13.65 -33.87 5.74
C GLU A 6 14.43 -32.57 5.88
N SER A 7 15.77 -32.69 5.89
CA SER A 7 16.70 -31.57 6.08
C SER A 7 17.50 -31.30 4.81
N MET A 8 17.64 -30.03 4.41
CA MET A 8 18.43 -29.63 3.25
C MET A 8 19.89 -29.33 3.62
N GLN A 9 20.87 -29.72 2.78
CA GLN A 9 22.29 -29.41 3.00
C GLN A 9 22.83 -28.34 2.04
N PRO A 10 23.47 -27.27 2.57
CA PRO A 10 24.53 -26.58 1.84
C PRO A 10 25.83 -26.42 2.68
N ALA A 11 26.87 -25.86 2.05
CA ALA A 11 28.27 -25.83 2.47
C ALA A 11 28.61 -25.07 3.79
N SER A 12 27.64 -24.52 4.53
CA SER A 12 27.87 -23.92 5.86
C SER A 12 26.81 -24.37 6.88
N ARG A 13 27.22 -24.57 8.14
CA ARG A 13 26.37 -25.12 9.21
C ARG A 13 25.29 -24.15 9.74
N ALA A 14 25.26 -22.89 9.32
CA ALA A 14 24.53 -21.83 10.02
C ALA A 14 23.08 -21.56 9.55
N CYS A 15 22.68 -22.01 8.35
CA CYS A 15 21.33 -21.75 7.80
C CYS A 15 20.77 -23.02 7.12
N ARG A 16 20.18 -23.92 7.90
CA ARG A 16 19.53 -25.13 7.38
C ARG A 16 18.07 -25.09 7.80
N PRO A 17 17.08 -24.83 6.94
CA PRO A 17 15.67 -24.97 7.31
C PRO A 17 15.28 -26.44 7.37
N VAL A 18 14.22 -26.74 8.14
CA VAL A 18 13.49 -28.00 8.08
C VAL A 18 12.18 -27.75 7.34
N ILE A 19 11.88 -28.62 6.38
CA ILE A 19 10.60 -28.63 5.68
C ILE A 19 9.80 -29.79 6.22
N LYS A 20 8.73 -29.47 6.95
CA LYS A 20 7.80 -30.45 7.49
C LYS A 20 6.59 -30.57 6.57
N ILE A 21 6.32 -31.79 6.10
CA ILE A 21 5.22 -32.08 5.18
C ILE A 21 4.04 -32.64 5.96
N ILE A 22 2.90 -31.94 5.89
CA ILE A 22 1.70 -32.28 6.65
C ILE A 22 0.57 -32.57 5.67
N LYS A 23 0.08 -33.81 5.67
CA LYS A 23 -1.17 -34.17 4.97
C LYS A 23 -2.35 -33.63 5.78
N GLU A 24 -3.10 -32.70 5.19
CA GLU A 24 -4.25 -32.11 5.86
C GLU A 24 -5.47 -33.03 5.78
N PHE A 25 -6.11 -33.26 6.92
CA PHE A 25 -7.38 -33.97 7.04
C PHE A 25 -8.36 -33.07 7.78
N SER A 26 -9.55 -32.84 7.22
CA SER A 26 -10.67 -32.30 7.98
C SER A 26 -11.55 -33.46 8.46
N LYS A 27 -11.71 -33.60 9.78
CA LYS A 27 -12.79 -34.35 10.41
C LYS A 27 -13.69 -33.33 11.13
N SER A 28 -14.61 -32.69 10.42
CA SER A 28 -15.79 -32.10 11.05
C SER A 28 -16.97 -33.02 10.81
N GLN A 29 -17.36 -33.78 11.84
CA GLN A 29 -18.69 -34.36 11.95
C GLN A 29 -19.68 -33.24 12.28
N GLU A 30 -19.98 -32.40 11.31
CA GLU A 30 -21.19 -31.59 11.31
C GLU A 30 -21.51 -31.30 9.84
N GLU A 31 -22.64 -31.85 9.40
CA GLU A 31 -23.21 -31.64 8.08
C GLU A 31 -23.52 -30.15 7.88
N PHE A 32 -22.55 -29.37 7.40
CA PHE A 32 -22.83 -28.10 6.74
C PHE A 32 -22.74 -28.32 5.23
N THR A 33 -23.79 -28.92 4.67
CA THR A 33 -24.12 -28.84 3.24
C THR A 33 -24.56 -27.41 2.91
N TYR A 34 -23.60 -26.53 2.66
CA TYR A 34 -23.80 -25.40 1.75
C TYR A 34 -23.13 -25.73 0.43
N GLY A 35 -23.89 -25.62 -0.67
CA GLY A 35 -23.48 -25.96 -2.03
C GLY A 35 -22.37 -25.06 -2.57
N LEU A 36 -21.16 -25.21 -2.04
CA LEU A 36 -19.94 -24.60 -2.56
C LEU A 36 -19.69 -25.15 -3.97
N LYS A 37 -19.94 -24.34 -5.00
CA LYS A 37 -19.33 -24.57 -6.32
C LYS A 37 -17.82 -24.48 -6.14
N LYS A 38 -17.14 -25.63 -6.27
CA LYS A 38 -15.68 -25.73 -6.24
C LYS A 38 -15.07 -24.78 -7.28
N ILE A 39 -14.35 -23.76 -6.84
CA ILE A 39 -13.63 -22.83 -7.70
C ILE A 39 -12.42 -23.58 -8.29
N HIS A 40 -12.39 -23.76 -9.61
CA HIS A 40 -11.23 -24.32 -10.31
C HIS A 40 -10.12 -23.28 -10.42
N TYR A 41 -9.03 -23.44 -9.65
CA TYR A 41 -7.77 -22.76 -9.93
C TYR A 41 -7.27 -23.18 -11.32
N GLN A 42 -7.06 -22.23 -12.24
CA GLN A 42 -6.35 -22.51 -13.49
C GLN A 42 -4.86 -22.65 -13.20
N ILE A 43 -4.43 -23.88 -12.93
CA ILE A 43 -3.00 -24.22 -12.81
C ILE A 43 -2.35 -24.02 -14.19
N PRO A 44 -1.31 -23.18 -14.31
CA PRO A 44 -0.67 -22.93 -15.60
C PRO A 44 -0.05 -24.22 -16.15
N LYS A 45 0.05 -24.34 -17.48
CA LYS A 45 0.58 -25.56 -18.14
C LYS A 45 2.00 -25.91 -17.71
N ARG A 46 2.78 -24.94 -17.25
CA ARG A 46 4.13 -25.09 -16.71
C ARG A 46 4.33 -24.10 -15.56
N PRO A 47 5.12 -24.43 -14.53
CA PRO A 47 5.49 -23.48 -13.50
C PRO A 47 6.28 -22.33 -14.12
N TYR A 48 6.12 -21.12 -13.56
CA TYR A 48 6.92 -19.97 -13.96
C TYR A 48 8.39 -20.20 -13.59
N ARG A 49 9.31 -19.69 -14.42
CA ARG A 49 10.76 -19.84 -14.22
C ARG A 49 11.16 -19.12 -12.94
N VAL A 50 11.51 -19.87 -11.91
CA VAL A 50 12.05 -19.34 -10.67
C VAL A 50 13.55 -19.14 -10.87
N THR A 51 14.03 -17.90 -10.80
CA THR A 51 15.45 -17.57 -10.93
C THR A 51 16.18 -17.87 -9.64
N GLY A 52 17.20 -18.74 -9.69
CA GLY A 52 18.07 -19.04 -8.55
C GLY A 52 19.09 -20.12 -8.90
N CYS A 53 20.33 -19.99 -8.41
CA CYS A 53 21.39 -20.98 -8.68
C CYS A 53 21.30 -22.22 -7.80
N GLY A 54 20.48 -22.20 -6.74
CA GLY A 54 20.31 -23.33 -5.82
C GLY A 54 19.44 -24.48 -6.33
N TYR A 55 18.76 -24.32 -7.47
CA TYR A 55 17.86 -25.36 -8.04
C TYR A 55 18.59 -26.71 -8.28
N THR A 56 19.85 -26.68 -8.70
CA THR A 56 20.66 -27.89 -8.94
C THR A 56 21.13 -28.56 -7.64
N THR A 57 21.01 -27.90 -6.50
CA THR A 57 21.43 -28.39 -5.17
C THR A 57 20.25 -28.45 -4.18
N GLY A 58 19.02 -28.44 -4.71
CA GLY A 58 17.78 -28.47 -3.93
C GLY A 58 17.32 -29.87 -3.56
N LEU A 59 16.26 -29.91 -2.76
CA LEU A 59 15.52 -31.12 -2.42
C LEU A 59 14.41 -31.33 -3.44
N THR A 60 14.33 -32.53 -4.01
CA THR A 60 13.24 -32.91 -4.94
C THR A 60 12.48 -34.09 -4.37
N LEU A 61 11.15 -33.94 -4.24
CA LEU A 61 10.25 -34.93 -3.66
C LEU A 61 9.11 -35.26 -4.60
N LEU A 62 8.79 -36.55 -4.66
CA LEU A 62 7.56 -37.04 -5.27
C LEU A 62 6.60 -37.41 -4.14
N LEU A 63 5.52 -36.65 -4.01
CA LEU A 63 4.52 -36.86 -2.97
C LEU A 63 3.27 -37.51 -3.60
N ASP A 64 2.83 -38.64 -3.04
CA ASP A 64 1.53 -39.24 -3.34
C ASP A 64 0.51 -38.70 -2.32
N PRO A 65 -0.42 -37.80 -2.71
CA PRO A 65 -1.42 -37.30 -1.79
C PRO A 65 -2.41 -38.37 -1.33
N MET A 66 -2.47 -39.53 -1.99
CA MET A 66 -3.48 -40.57 -1.82
C MET A 66 -4.88 -39.95 -1.83
N VAL A 67 -5.28 -39.42 -3.00
CA VAL A 67 -6.53 -38.67 -3.17
C VAL A 67 -7.75 -39.46 -2.70
N ASP A 68 -7.72 -40.78 -2.86
CA ASP A 68 -8.80 -41.69 -2.45
C ASP A 68 -9.04 -41.72 -0.92
N ASP A 69 -8.07 -41.29 -0.10
CA ASP A 69 -8.19 -41.25 1.36
C ASP A 69 -8.88 -39.97 1.88
N TYR A 70 -9.15 -38.99 1.02
CA TYR A 70 -9.77 -37.73 1.44
C TYR A 70 -11.29 -37.86 1.54
N ILE A 71 -11.82 -37.76 2.76
CA ILE A 71 -13.27 -37.79 3.04
C ILE A 71 -13.89 -36.38 2.92
N ALA A 72 -13.19 -35.36 3.41
CA ALA A 72 -13.55 -33.94 3.30
C ALA A 72 -12.27 -33.08 3.37
N ASN A 73 -12.23 -31.94 2.69
CA ASN A 73 -11.10 -31.01 2.76
C ASN A 73 -11.57 -29.57 3.02
N GLY A 74 -10.79 -28.81 3.79
CA GLY A 74 -11.01 -27.38 4.05
C GLY A 74 -10.56 -26.46 2.90
N PHE A 75 -9.90 -27.01 1.88
CA PHE A 75 -9.37 -26.29 0.72
C PHE A 75 -9.88 -26.86 -0.61
N SER A 76 -9.84 -26.04 -1.67
CA SER A 76 -10.28 -26.39 -3.03
C SER A 76 -9.24 -27.22 -3.82
N GLY A 77 -8.73 -28.30 -3.22
CA GLY A 77 -7.79 -29.24 -3.86
C GLY A 77 -7.35 -30.35 -2.91
N TYR A 78 -6.64 -31.36 -3.40
CA TYR A 78 -6.02 -32.41 -2.56
C TYR A 78 -4.52 -32.15 -2.50
N GLY A 79 -3.84 -32.36 -1.36
CA GLY A 79 -2.42 -31.98 -1.27
C GLY A 79 -1.83 -31.90 0.14
N PHE A 80 -0.68 -31.25 0.24
CA PHE A 80 0.10 -31.12 1.47
C PHE A 80 0.36 -29.67 1.85
N SER A 81 0.36 -29.41 3.15
CA SER A 81 0.86 -28.18 3.74
C SER A 81 2.34 -28.36 4.08
N LEU A 82 3.18 -27.44 3.62
CA LEU A 82 4.63 -27.45 3.79
C LEU A 82 5.02 -26.35 4.77
N VAL A 83 5.52 -26.75 5.93
CA VAL A 83 5.92 -25.82 7.00
C VAL A 83 7.44 -25.69 6.98
N ILE A 84 7.94 -24.48 6.77
CA ILE A 84 9.37 -24.15 6.69
C ILE A 84 9.77 -23.42 7.97
N HIS A 85 10.64 -24.04 8.77
CA HIS A 85 11.06 -23.49 10.05
C HIS A 85 12.53 -23.74 10.37
N ASP A 86 13.04 -23.06 11.40
CA ASP A 86 14.39 -23.33 11.91
C ASP A 86 14.45 -24.73 12.56
N PRO A 87 15.49 -25.53 12.31
CA PRO A 87 15.66 -26.91 12.79
C PRO A 87 15.70 -27.00 14.30
N TYR A 88 16.11 -25.93 14.98
CA TYR A 88 16.18 -25.89 16.42
C TYR A 88 14.88 -25.39 17.06
N ASN A 89 13.89 -24.97 16.26
CA ASN A 89 12.60 -24.52 16.73
C ASN A 89 11.55 -25.62 16.56
N MET A 90 10.64 -25.73 17.53
CA MET A 90 9.42 -26.48 17.32
C MET A 90 8.61 -25.87 16.17
N PRO A 91 8.04 -26.71 15.28
CA PRO A 91 7.12 -26.22 14.25
C PRO A 91 5.90 -25.60 14.94
N ASP A 92 5.72 -24.30 14.75
CA ASP A 92 4.59 -23.52 15.26
C ASP A 92 3.65 -23.14 14.13
N GLU A 93 2.40 -22.82 14.44
CA GLU A 93 1.38 -22.42 13.45
C GLU A 93 1.73 -21.12 12.71
N ASN A 94 2.66 -20.31 13.25
CA ASN A 94 3.15 -19.08 12.64
C ASN A 94 4.37 -19.28 11.71
N ALA A 95 4.81 -20.52 11.52
CA ALA A 95 5.91 -20.81 10.61
C ALA A 95 5.48 -20.61 9.14
N GLU A 96 6.44 -20.27 8.29
CA GLU A 96 6.22 -20.04 6.86
C GLU A 96 5.59 -21.29 6.23
N THR A 97 4.36 -21.18 5.74
CA THR A 97 3.57 -22.33 5.28
C THR A 97 3.17 -22.18 3.81
N LYS A 98 3.39 -23.23 3.00
CA LYS A 98 3.00 -23.29 1.57
C LYS A 98 2.12 -24.49 1.29
N LEU A 99 1.03 -24.30 0.55
CA LEU A 99 0.16 -25.37 0.10
C LEU A 99 0.60 -25.88 -1.28
N VAL A 100 0.81 -27.19 -1.42
CA VAL A 100 1.05 -27.85 -2.71
C VAL A 100 -0.07 -28.83 -3.02
N ILE A 101 -0.59 -28.78 -4.24
CA ILE A 101 -1.81 -29.48 -4.65
C ILE A 101 -1.52 -30.62 -5.63
N SER A 102 -2.40 -31.62 -5.69
CA SER A 102 -2.29 -32.81 -6.53
C SER A 102 -2.13 -32.47 -8.01
N SER A 103 -1.46 -33.34 -8.76
CA SER A 103 -1.23 -33.17 -10.20
C SER A 103 -0.38 -31.95 -10.59
N THR A 104 0.45 -31.43 -9.69
CA THR A 104 1.34 -30.30 -9.97
C THR A 104 2.82 -30.61 -9.84
N GLU A 105 3.59 -29.88 -10.63
CA GLU A 105 5.02 -29.67 -10.43
C GLU A 105 5.21 -28.31 -9.76
N SER A 106 5.82 -28.29 -8.59
CA SER A 106 5.91 -27.15 -7.69
C SER A 106 7.37 -26.83 -7.35
N PHE A 107 7.73 -25.55 -7.41
CA PHE A 107 9.07 -25.02 -7.12
C PHE A 107 8.96 -24.05 -5.95
N ILE A 108 9.70 -24.33 -4.89
CA ILE A 108 9.79 -23.51 -3.68
C ILE A 108 11.20 -22.94 -3.59
N ARG A 109 11.26 -21.62 -3.64
CA ARG A 109 12.48 -20.85 -3.43
C ARG A 109 12.51 -20.35 -1.99
N ILE A 110 13.60 -20.63 -1.28
CA ILE A 110 13.80 -20.24 0.12
C ILE A 110 14.91 -19.19 0.18
N SER A 111 14.62 -18.05 0.79
CA SER A 111 15.56 -16.95 1.01
C SER A 111 15.88 -16.86 2.51
N PRO A 112 17.10 -17.28 2.94
CA PRO A 112 17.48 -17.28 4.34
C PRO A 112 17.97 -15.88 4.76
N GLU A 113 17.42 -15.40 5.86
CA GLU A 113 17.83 -14.19 6.56
C GLU A 113 18.31 -14.56 7.96
N SER A 114 19.41 -13.98 8.41
CA SER A 114 19.95 -14.23 9.76
C SER A 114 20.18 -12.91 10.47
N THR A 115 19.71 -12.81 11.71
CA THR A 115 19.96 -11.65 12.56
C THR A 115 20.86 -12.06 13.71
N TYR A 116 21.96 -11.34 13.93
CA TYR A 116 22.84 -11.53 15.08
C TYR A 116 22.99 -10.23 15.86
N ALA A 117 23.17 -10.34 17.17
CA ALA A 117 23.52 -9.21 18.01
C ALA A 117 25.03 -9.19 18.29
N THR A 118 25.61 -8.00 18.43
CA THR A 118 27.02 -7.82 18.79
C THR A 118 27.32 -8.25 20.22
N GLU A 119 28.61 -8.42 20.54
CA GLU A 119 29.04 -8.73 21.89
C GLU A 119 28.66 -7.60 22.87
N SER A 120 28.68 -6.35 22.42
CA SER A 120 28.22 -5.19 23.21
C SER A 120 26.77 -5.34 23.68
N VAL A 121 25.87 -5.84 22.82
CA VAL A 121 24.47 -6.13 23.19
C VAL A 121 24.40 -7.33 24.15
N ARG A 122 25.31 -8.30 24.02
CA ARG A 122 25.42 -9.45 24.92
C ARG A 122 25.88 -9.08 26.33
N GLU A 123 26.69 -8.05 26.46
CA GLU A 123 27.14 -7.55 27.78
C GLU A 123 26.07 -6.70 28.49
N MET A 124 25.05 -6.22 27.77
CA MET A 124 23.96 -5.42 28.33
C MET A 124 23.00 -6.25 29.20
N ASP A 125 22.53 -5.68 30.32
CA ASP A 125 21.54 -6.34 31.18
C ASP A 125 20.28 -6.76 30.39
N VAL A 126 19.77 -7.96 30.68
CA VAL A 126 18.61 -8.57 30.00
C VAL A 126 17.38 -7.67 30.03
N ASN A 127 17.18 -6.89 31.11
CA ASN A 127 16.04 -5.99 31.22
C ASN A 127 16.16 -4.75 30.32
N LEU A 128 17.38 -4.32 30.02
CA LEU A 128 17.66 -3.18 29.14
C LEU A 128 17.54 -3.58 27.66
N ARG A 129 18.16 -4.70 27.26
CA ARG A 129 18.10 -5.17 25.86
C ARG A 129 16.80 -5.87 25.48
N ASN A 130 16.01 -6.30 26.47
CA ASN A 130 14.69 -6.92 26.31
C ASN A 130 14.64 -8.14 25.36
N CYS A 131 15.74 -8.87 25.21
CA CYS A 131 15.84 -10.12 24.44
C CYS A 131 16.77 -11.11 25.16
N LEU A 132 16.70 -12.38 24.78
CA LEU A 132 17.57 -13.45 25.28
C LEU A 132 18.38 -14.09 24.15
N PHE A 133 19.64 -14.42 24.44
CA PHE A 133 20.46 -15.28 23.59
C PHE A 133 20.13 -16.75 23.81
N THR A 134 20.49 -17.58 22.83
CA THR A 134 20.14 -19.01 22.78
C THR A 134 20.60 -19.83 23.99
N ASN A 135 21.65 -19.38 24.69
CA ASN A 135 22.27 -20.04 25.84
C ASN A 135 21.93 -19.43 27.22
N GLU A 136 21.17 -18.34 27.27
CA GLU A 136 20.90 -17.62 28.53
C GLU A 136 19.78 -18.23 29.35
N ARG A 137 18.92 -19.02 28.72
CA ARG A 137 17.86 -19.77 29.37
C ARG A 137 17.76 -21.17 28.79
N ILE A 138 18.05 -22.17 29.62
CA ILE A 138 17.91 -23.56 29.21
C ILE A 138 16.44 -23.96 29.34
N LEU A 139 15.85 -24.37 28.22
CA LEU A 139 14.51 -24.94 28.15
C LEU A 139 14.58 -26.45 28.42
N ARG A 140 13.56 -27.02 29.05
CA ARG A 140 13.54 -28.44 29.43
C ARG A 140 13.51 -29.34 28.18
N ILE A 141 12.80 -28.90 27.13
CA ILE A 141 12.57 -29.72 25.94
C ILE A 141 13.62 -29.45 24.86
N SER A 142 13.77 -28.19 24.42
CA SER A 142 14.63 -27.86 23.27
C SER A 142 16.11 -27.65 23.61
N GLN A 143 16.48 -27.64 24.90
CA GLN A 143 17.84 -27.38 25.44
C GLN A 143 18.50 -26.04 25.03
N ARG A 144 17.97 -25.34 24.04
CA ARG A 144 18.32 -23.99 23.59
C ARG A 144 17.11 -23.10 23.70
N TYR A 145 17.33 -21.86 24.13
CA TYR A 145 16.30 -20.85 24.12
C TYR A 145 15.96 -20.48 22.68
N SER A 146 14.67 -20.53 22.37
CA SER A 146 14.10 -19.60 21.39
C SER A 146 12.76 -19.10 21.91
N PHE A 147 12.30 -17.96 21.40
CA PHE A 147 10.97 -17.47 21.74
C PHE A 147 9.89 -18.53 21.42
N ILE A 148 10.00 -19.18 20.26
CA ILE A 148 9.09 -20.24 19.80
C ILE A 148 9.13 -21.45 20.74
N ASN A 149 10.32 -21.93 21.09
CA ASN A 149 10.45 -23.08 21.98
C ASN A 149 9.95 -22.80 23.40
N CYS A 150 10.18 -21.58 23.90
CA CYS A 150 9.70 -21.16 25.22
C CYS A 150 8.17 -21.16 25.27
N LEU A 151 7.52 -20.67 24.22
CA LEU A 151 6.08 -20.67 24.08
C LEU A 151 5.51 -22.08 23.95
N ALA A 152 6.14 -22.92 23.14
CA ALA A 152 5.73 -24.31 22.97
C ALA A 152 5.78 -25.07 24.30
N GLU A 153 6.89 -24.96 25.05
CA GLU A 153 7.03 -25.58 26.38
C GLU A 153 6.03 -24.99 27.39
N CYS A 154 5.74 -23.69 27.32
CA CYS A 154 4.75 -23.07 28.19
C CYS A 154 3.33 -23.57 27.91
N ARG A 155 2.95 -23.68 26.63
CA ARG A 155 1.66 -24.24 26.19
C ARG A 155 1.51 -25.69 26.63
N LEU A 156 2.56 -26.51 26.49
CA LEU A 156 2.58 -27.90 26.96
C LEU A 156 2.37 -28.00 28.48
N ASN A 157 3.12 -27.22 29.26
CA ASN A 157 2.97 -27.20 30.72
C ASN A 157 1.57 -26.74 31.16
N TYR A 158 0.97 -25.79 30.43
CA TYR A 158 -0.37 -25.30 30.72
C TYR A 158 -1.45 -26.33 30.38
N ALA A 159 -1.37 -26.95 29.20
CA ALA A 159 -2.25 -28.03 28.78
C ALA A 159 -2.22 -29.19 29.79
N GLN A 160 -1.03 -29.56 30.26
CA GLN A 160 -0.88 -30.59 31.29
C GLN A 160 -1.51 -30.16 32.63
N LYS A 161 -1.35 -28.92 33.06
CA LYS A 161 -1.93 -28.43 34.32
C LYS A 161 -3.46 -28.32 34.28
N LYS A 162 -4.03 -27.91 33.14
CA LYS A 162 -5.47 -27.61 33.01
C LYS A 162 -6.28 -28.78 32.47
N CYS A 163 -5.83 -29.38 31.37
CA CYS A 163 -6.54 -30.46 30.69
C CYS A 163 -5.95 -31.86 31.00
N LYS A 164 -4.90 -31.95 31.84
CA LYS A 164 -4.27 -33.21 32.29
C LYS A 164 -3.85 -34.15 31.16
N CYS A 165 -3.51 -33.58 30.01
CA CYS A 165 -3.08 -34.33 28.83
C CYS A 165 -1.89 -33.64 28.16
N ALA A 166 -1.12 -34.41 27.39
CA ALA A 166 0.00 -33.91 26.61
C ALA A 166 -0.34 -33.77 25.12
N LEU A 167 0.00 -32.62 24.52
CA LEU A 167 -0.25 -32.38 23.10
C LEU A 167 0.70 -33.25 22.24
N VAL A 168 0.21 -33.66 21.06
CA VAL A 168 0.77 -34.68 20.14
C VAL A 168 2.19 -34.35 19.61
N THR A 169 2.81 -33.23 20.01
CA THR A 169 4.22 -32.93 19.73
C THR A 169 5.20 -33.71 20.62
N GLU A 170 4.72 -34.47 21.62
CA GLU A 170 5.54 -35.28 22.55
C GLU A 170 6.13 -36.58 21.97
N ASN A 171 5.98 -36.92 20.68
CA ASN A 171 6.65 -38.10 20.09
C ASN A 171 8.19 -38.05 20.15
N LEU A 172 8.79 -36.94 20.59
CA LEU A 172 10.22 -36.80 20.85
C LEU A 172 10.67 -37.39 22.20
N PHE A 173 9.76 -37.63 23.17
CA PHE A 173 10.07 -38.29 24.44
C PHE A 173 8.88 -39.08 24.98
N LYS A 174 8.93 -40.42 24.90
CA LYS A 174 8.01 -41.31 25.62
C LYS A 174 8.26 -41.21 27.13
N ASP A 175 7.55 -40.33 27.81
CA ASP A 175 7.42 -40.37 29.27
C ASP A 175 6.25 -41.33 29.57
N GLU A 176 6.55 -42.58 29.97
CA GLU A 176 5.58 -43.70 30.07
C GLU A 176 4.39 -43.44 31.01
N ASN A 177 4.40 -42.34 31.78
CA ASN A 177 3.39 -41.97 32.77
C ASN A 177 2.44 -40.83 32.35
N LYS A 178 2.45 -40.40 31.08
CA LYS A 178 1.59 -39.30 30.61
C LYS A 178 0.61 -39.73 29.52
N THR A 179 -0.66 -39.35 29.69
CA THR A 179 -1.72 -39.56 28.70
C THR A 179 -1.68 -38.49 27.61
N GLU A 180 -1.59 -38.92 26.35
CA GLU A 180 -1.75 -38.05 25.18
C GLU A 180 -3.16 -37.45 25.12
N CYS A 181 -3.29 -36.18 24.70
CA CYS A 181 -4.58 -35.53 24.50
C CYS A 181 -5.34 -36.21 23.36
N GLY A 182 -6.43 -36.91 23.69
CA GLY A 182 -7.31 -37.57 22.72
C GLY A 182 -8.56 -36.75 22.41
N LEU A 183 -9.51 -37.40 21.74
CA LEU A 183 -10.82 -36.80 21.42
C LEU A 183 -11.64 -36.44 22.68
N LYS A 184 -11.40 -37.09 23.83
CA LYS A 184 -12.11 -36.81 25.09
C LYS A 184 -11.69 -35.49 25.70
N GLU A 185 -10.41 -35.14 25.60
CA GLU A 185 -9.84 -33.91 26.15
C GLU A 185 -9.94 -32.73 25.17
N HIS A 186 -10.37 -32.98 23.93
CA HIS A 186 -10.57 -31.98 22.88
C HIS A 186 -11.50 -30.84 23.31
N HIS A 187 -12.56 -31.13 24.06
CA HIS A 187 -13.48 -30.10 24.55
C HIS A 187 -12.79 -29.10 25.49
N CYS A 188 -11.95 -29.58 26.42
CA CYS A 188 -11.17 -28.73 27.32
C CYS A 188 -10.19 -27.84 26.55
N LEU A 189 -9.53 -28.39 25.53
CA LEU A 189 -8.61 -27.63 24.68
C LEU A 189 -9.35 -26.55 23.87
N MET A 190 -10.56 -26.85 23.37
CA MET A 190 -11.36 -25.92 22.58
C MET A 190 -12.00 -24.81 23.41
N GLU A 191 -12.49 -25.09 24.63
CA GLU A 191 -12.97 -24.06 25.56
C GLU A 191 -11.87 -23.07 25.97
N ASN A 192 -10.62 -23.55 25.99
CA ASN A 192 -9.45 -22.74 26.32
C ASN A 192 -8.65 -22.33 25.06
N LYS A 193 -9.24 -22.46 23.86
CA LYS A 193 -8.57 -22.18 22.57
C LYS A 193 -8.01 -20.77 22.49
N GLU A 194 -8.74 -19.78 23.00
CA GLU A 194 -8.25 -18.40 23.05
C GLU A 194 -6.94 -18.28 23.82
N ILE A 195 -6.73 -19.08 24.86
CA ILE A 195 -5.53 -19.03 25.71
C ILE A 195 -4.36 -19.76 25.05
N PHE A 196 -4.62 -20.84 24.30
CA PHE A 196 -3.60 -21.53 23.50
C PHE A 196 -3.17 -20.71 22.27
N ASN A 197 -4.10 -19.95 21.68
CA ASN A 197 -3.89 -19.17 20.47
C ASN A 197 -3.49 -17.70 20.76
N LYS A 198 -3.80 -17.13 21.93
CA LYS A 198 -3.37 -15.78 22.35
C LYS A 198 -1.89 -15.73 22.69
N VAL A 199 -1.07 -15.69 21.67
CA VAL A 199 0.34 -15.28 21.77
C VAL A 199 0.63 -14.01 20.95
N LEU A 200 -0.34 -13.47 20.21
CA LEU A 200 -0.17 -12.24 19.45
C LEU A 200 -1.23 -11.18 19.78
N ASN A 201 -1.19 -10.70 21.03
CA ASN A 201 -1.72 -9.38 21.36
C ASN A 201 -0.84 -8.76 22.45
N ASP A 202 0.41 -8.42 22.08
CA ASP A 202 1.18 -7.34 22.70
C ASP A 202 2.55 -7.05 22.00
N PHE A 203 2.73 -7.43 20.72
CA PHE A 203 3.84 -6.91 19.89
C PHE A 203 3.46 -5.64 19.12
N ASN A 204 2.63 -4.79 19.73
CA ASN A 204 2.28 -3.48 19.21
C ASN A 204 2.16 -2.43 20.33
N LYS A 205 3.11 -2.43 21.27
CA LYS A 205 3.22 -1.39 22.30
C LYS A 205 4.68 -0.94 22.46
N THR A 206 5.10 -0.02 21.60
CA THR A 206 6.14 0.94 21.99
C THR A 206 5.48 1.92 22.96
N LEU A 207 5.91 1.89 24.23
CA LEU A 207 5.79 2.96 25.23
C LEU A 207 4.42 3.68 25.36
N LEU A 208 3.49 3.10 26.13
CA LEU A 208 2.67 3.74 27.19
C LEU A 208 1.72 2.67 27.80
N PRO A 209 1.50 2.67 29.14
CA PRO A 209 0.74 1.62 29.82
C PRO A 209 -0.76 1.83 29.62
N ILE A 210 -1.38 1.09 28.70
CA ILE A 210 -2.84 1.04 28.63
C ILE A 210 -3.35 0.15 29.76
N GLN A 211 -3.81 0.81 30.81
CA GLN A 211 -4.77 0.28 31.77
C GLN A 211 -6.03 -0.17 31.00
N SER A 212 -6.18 -1.49 30.81
CA SER A 212 -7.49 -2.11 30.67
C SER A 212 -7.58 -3.25 31.69
N PRO A 213 -8.55 -3.20 32.63
CA PRO A 213 -8.57 -4.05 33.83
C PRO A 213 -9.12 -5.47 33.60
N SER A 214 -8.87 -6.09 32.44
CA SER A 214 -9.33 -7.46 32.18
C SER A 214 -8.52 -8.24 31.13
N ALA A 215 -7.30 -7.83 30.79
CA ALA A 215 -6.38 -8.71 30.07
C ALA A 215 -5.86 -9.78 31.05
N LEU A 216 -6.42 -10.99 31.00
CA LEU A 216 -5.83 -12.16 31.65
C LEU A 216 -4.36 -12.28 31.19
N LYS A 217 -3.42 -11.94 32.07
CA LYS A 217 -1.98 -12.15 31.87
C LYS A 217 -1.76 -13.63 31.52
N PHE A 218 -1.44 -13.90 30.26
CA PHE A 218 -0.97 -15.21 29.87
C PHE A 218 0.38 -15.47 30.58
N PRO A 219 0.56 -16.58 31.31
CA PRO A 219 1.61 -16.71 32.33
C PRO A 219 2.99 -17.09 31.78
N CYS A 220 3.28 -16.84 30.51
CA CYS A 220 4.53 -17.24 29.88
C CYS A 220 5.52 -16.07 29.84
N ASN A 221 6.50 -16.07 30.74
CA ASN A 221 7.59 -15.08 30.76
C ASN A 221 8.64 -15.38 29.67
N CYS A 222 8.22 -15.39 28.40
CA CYS A 222 9.09 -15.61 27.23
C CYS A 222 9.47 -14.26 26.61
N ARG A 223 10.77 -14.01 26.40
CA ARG A 223 11.31 -12.82 25.72
C ARG A 223 11.70 -13.14 24.26
N PRO A 224 11.73 -12.15 23.37
CA PRO A 224 12.25 -12.32 22.00
C PRO A 224 13.69 -12.80 21.95
N ASP A 225 14.05 -13.39 20.82
CA ASP A 225 15.41 -13.81 20.52
C ASP A 225 16.32 -12.62 20.18
N CYS A 226 17.52 -12.56 20.76
CA CYS A 226 18.54 -11.59 20.35
C CYS A 226 19.16 -11.96 19.00
N GLU A 227 19.19 -13.26 18.68
CA GLU A 227 19.69 -13.84 17.43
C GLU A 227 18.67 -14.84 16.88
N PHE A 228 18.31 -14.73 15.60
CA PHE A 228 17.33 -15.64 14.98
C PHE A 228 17.55 -15.75 13.47
N ASN A 229 17.10 -16.85 12.90
CA ASN A 229 17.03 -17.06 11.46
C ASN A 229 15.57 -16.99 11.00
N ARG A 230 15.36 -16.38 9.84
CA ARG A 230 14.08 -16.32 9.15
C ARG A 230 14.24 -16.93 7.76
N TYR A 231 13.27 -17.72 7.34
CA TYR A 231 13.28 -18.38 6.05
C TYR A 231 12.03 -17.93 5.29
N THR A 232 12.15 -16.90 4.46
CA THR A 232 11.06 -16.44 3.60
C THR A 232 11.00 -17.34 2.36
N SER A 233 9.81 -17.56 1.79
CA SER A 233 9.70 -18.46 0.63
C SER A 233 8.66 -18.06 -0.40
N GLU A 234 8.95 -18.41 -1.66
CA GLU A 234 8.09 -18.20 -2.83
C GLU A 234 7.72 -19.56 -3.44
N LEU A 235 6.46 -19.74 -3.85
CA LEU A 235 5.96 -20.96 -4.48
C LEU A 235 5.51 -20.68 -5.93
N SER A 236 6.00 -21.47 -6.88
CA SER A 236 5.55 -21.50 -8.27
C SER A 236 5.07 -22.90 -8.60
N SER A 237 3.87 -23.07 -9.18
CA SER A 237 3.32 -24.39 -9.51
C SER A 237 2.76 -24.42 -10.93
N GLY A 238 2.86 -25.56 -11.60
CA GLY A 238 2.26 -25.82 -12.90
C GLY A 238 1.77 -27.26 -13.03
N LYS A 239 1.08 -27.58 -14.13
CA LYS A 239 0.58 -28.95 -14.36
C LYS A 239 1.74 -29.93 -14.47
N LEU A 240 1.64 -31.04 -13.74
CA LEU A 240 2.63 -32.10 -13.80
C LEU A 240 2.71 -32.67 -15.22
N ASN A 241 3.86 -32.52 -15.87
CA ASN A 241 4.12 -33.09 -17.19
C ASN A 241 4.82 -34.44 -17.04
N VAL A 242 4.06 -35.51 -17.20
CA VAL A 242 4.47 -36.93 -17.03
C VAL A 242 5.62 -37.35 -17.97
N LYS A 243 6.02 -36.53 -18.94
CA LYS A 243 7.16 -36.80 -19.83
C LYS A 243 8.54 -36.54 -19.21
N LEU A 244 8.63 -35.96 -18.01
CA LEU A 244 9.90 -35.79 -17.30
C LEU A 244 10.27 -37.10 -16.57
N SER A 245 11.23 -37.83 -17.16
CA SER A 245 11.80 -39.04 -16.60
C SER A 245 12.67 -38.73 -15.38
N VAL A 246 12.24 -39.13 -14.19
CA VAL A 246 12.98 -39.10 -12.90
C VAL A 246 14.10 -40.16 -12.87
N ASN A 247 14.42 -40.80 -14.00
CA ASN A 247 15.52 -41.77 -14.10
C ASN A 247 16.90 -41.20 -13.72
N GLU A 248 17.03 -39.88 -13.56
CA GLU A 248 18.26 -39.21 -13.10
C GLU A 248 18.27 -38.88 -11.59
N LEU A 249 17.15 -39.04 -10.87
CA LEU A 249 16.98 -38.57 -9.48
C LEU A 249 17.04 -39.66 -8.42
N SER A 250 17.16 -40.93 -8.80
CA SER A 250 17.20 -42.05 -7.85
C SER A 250 18.57 -42.73 -7.86
N GLU A 251 19.35 -42.54 -6.79
CA GLU A 251 20.56 -43.35 -6.53
C GLU A 251 20.24 -44.85 -6.39
N ASN A 252 18.98 -45.19 -6.10
CA ASN A 252 18.49 -46.56 -6.06
C ASN A 252 17.63 -46.87 -7.29
N LYS A 253 18.16 -47.65 -8.23
CA LYS A 253 17.58 -48.08 -9.53
C LYS A 253 16.24 -48.85 -9.46
N LYS A 254 15.24 -48.38 -8.71
CA LYS A 254 13.86 -48.90 -8.74
C LYS A 254 12.97 -47.89 -9.48
N PRO A 255 12.30 -48.30 -10.57
CA PRO A 255 11.34 -47.43 -11.24
C PRO A 255 10.19 -47.14 -10.27
N VAL A 256 9.99 -45.86 -9.93
CA VAL A 256 8.84 -45.41 -9.14
C VAL A 256 7.66 -45.29 -10.10
N ALA A 257 6.56 -45.99 -9.83
CA ALA A 257 5.34 -45.89 -10.63
C ALA A 257 4.63 -44.56 -10.32
N TYR A 258 4.40 -43.74 -11.34
CA TYR A 258 3.70 -42.45 -11.21
C TYR A 258 2.19 -42.63 -11.34
N LYS A 259 1.45 -41.91 -10.50
CA LYS A 259 0.02 -41.68 -10.70
C LYS A 259 -0.20 -40.23 -11.15
N SER A 260 -1.31 -39.98 -11.86
CA SER A 260 -1.63 -38.65 -12.39
C SER A 260 -1.87 -37.58 -11.31
N ASP A 261 -2.19 -38.01 -10.09
CA ASP A 261 -2.48 -37.19 -8.92
C ASP A 261 -1.24 -36.85 -8.08
N ASN A 262 -0.07 -37.43 -8.38
CA ASN A 262 1.18 -37.13 -7.66
C ASN A 262 1.57 -35.65 -7.76
N ILE A 263 2.42 -35.23 -6.81
CA ILE A 263 2.99 -33.89 -6.73
C ILE A 263 4.50 -34.01 -6.86
N LEU A 264 5.10 -33.29 -7.80
CA LEU A 264 6.56 -33.18 -7.91
C LEU A 264 6.98 -31.85 -7.29
N LEU A 265 7.67 -31.89 -6.16
CA LEU A 265 8.08 -30.72 -5.39
C LEU A 265 9.60 -30.53 -5.49
N HIS A 266 10.04 -29.33 -5.85
CA HIS A 266 11.43 -28.90 -5.80
C HIS A 266 11.57 -27.77 -4.78
N ALA A 267 12.28 -27.98 -3.67
CA ALA A 267 12.62 -26.94 -2.71
C ALA A 267 14.11 -26.61 -2.81
N PHE A 268 14.46 -25.34 -2.95
CA PHE A 268 15.85 -24.90 -3.11
C PHE A 268 16.07 -23.51 -2.52
N PHE A 269 17.32 -23.22 -2.16
CA PHE A 269 17.70 -21.86 -1.78
C PHE A 269 17.80 -20.96 -3.01
N ASP A 270 17.46 -19.68 -2.84
CA ASP A 270 17.57 -18.68 -3.89
C ASP A 270 19.02 -18.49 -4.40
N GLY A 271 19.99 -18.57 -3.50
CA GLY A 271 21.42 -18.54 -3.79
C GLY A 271 22.27 -19.27 -2.76
N LEU A 272 23.59 -19.13 -2.89
CA LEU A 272 24.56 -19.71 -1.96
C LEU A 272 24.87 -18.80 -0.75
N MET A 273 24.26 -17.62 -0.70
CA MET A 273 24.49 -16.60 0.32
C MET A 273 23.19 -16.29 1.06
N ALA A 274 23.31 -15.90 2.33
CA ALA A 274 22.21 -15.45 3.16
C ALA A 274 22.38 -13.96 3.51
N THR A 275 21.28 -13.23 3.61
CA THR A 275 21.32 -11.85 4.11
C THR A 275 21.50 -11.88 5.62
N ARG A 276 22.48 -11.14 6.14
CA ARG A 276 22.79 -11.09 7.57
C ARG A 276 22.63 -9.69 8.12
N TYR A 277 21.74 -9.53 9.10
CA TYR A 277 21.49 -8.28 9.82
C TYR A 277 22.26 -8.26 11.14
N GLN A 278 22.91 -7.13 11.44
CA GLN A 278 23.60 -6.88 12.70
C GLN A 278 22.72 -6.01 13.60
N ARG A 279 22.53 -6.41 14.85
CA ARG A 279 21.93 -5.60 15.91
C ARG A 279 23.04 -5.11 16.82
N ASP A 280 23.15 -3.79 16.96
CA ASP A 280 24.16 -3.16 17.80
C ASP A 280 23.54 -2.02 18.64
N ILE A 281 24.30 -1.54 19.62
CA ILE A 281 23.90 -0.44 20.49
C ILE A 281 24.05 0.88 19.72
N TYR A 282 22.95 1.61 19.53
CA TYR A 282 23.00 2.98 19.05
C TYR A 282 23.38 3.90 20.22
N THR A 283 24.65 4.31 20.29
CA THR A 283 25.07 5.40 21.17
C THR A 283 24.94 6.73 20.43
N THR A 284 24.10 7.63 20.94
CA THR A 284 23.98 9.00 20.41
C THR A 284 25.27 9.77 20.68
N GLY A 285 26.12 9.96 19.67
CA GLY A 285 27.03 11.09 19.36
C GLY A 285 27.96 11.73 20.41
N LEU A 286 27.81 11.46 21.71
CA LEU A 286 28.56 12.10 22.80
C LEU A 286 29.56 11.15 23.47
N SER A 287 29.45 9.84 23.25
CA SER A 287 30.39 8.83 23.77
C SER A 287 31.57 8.54 22.84
N ASP A 288 31.43 8.81 21.54
CA ASP A 288 32.48 8.52 20.54
C ASP A 288 33.66 9.50 20.59
N LEU A 289 33.50 10.64 21.26
CA LEU A 289 34.56 11.65 21.45
C LEU A 289 35.64 11.22 22.47
N VAL A 290 35.44 10.14 23.22
CA VAL A 290 36.40 9.69 24.26
C VAL A 290 37.40 8.65 23.73
N ILE A 291 37.15 8.01 22.59
CA ILE A 291 38.03 6.96 22.04
C ILE A 291 38.87 7.46 20.85
N TRP A 292 38.52 8.61 20.26
CA TRP A 292 39.15 9.12 19.04
C TRP A 292 40.27 10.15 19.29
N ASN A 293 41.22 9.80 20.16
CA ASN A 293 42.38 10.66 20.42
C ASN A 293 43.70 9.89 20.23
N ARG A 294 43.96 9.45 18.99
CA ARG A 294 45.31 9.16 18.49
C ARG A 294 45.31 8.95 16.96
N SER A 295 46.18 9.70 16.29
CA SER A 295 46.56 9.65 14.86
C SER A 295 45.84 10.60 13.89
N GLU A 296 46.02 11.90 14.10
CA GLU A 296 46.07 12.88 13.00
C GLU A 296 47.39 12.62 12.25
N GLU A 297 47.40 12.14 11.01
CA GLU A 297 47.67 12.98 9.84
C GLU A 297 47.30 12.25 8.51
N MET A 298 46.81 11.01 8.57
CA MET A 298 46.51 10.20 7.37
C MET A 298 45.05 10.27 6.91
N PHE A 299 44.13 10.74 7.76
CA PHE A 299 42.69 10.70 7.47
C PHE A 299 42.21 11.85 6.59
N SER A 300 42.77 13.06 6.68
CA SER A 300 42.24 14.26 6.01
C SER A 300 42.03 14.12 4.49
N LYS A 301 42.86 13.33 3.80
CA LYS A 301 42.72 13.08 2.35
C LYS A 301 41.70 11.99 2.03
N PHE A 302 41.57 10.98 2.89
CA PHE A 302 40.58 9.92 2.73
C PHE A 302 39.18 10.37 3.13
N THR A 303 39.01 11.19 4.18
CA THR A 303 37.69 11.73 4.54
C THR A 303 37.15 12.67 3.47
N LEU A 304 38.01 13.44 2.77
CA LEU A 304 37.54 14.30 1.68
C LEU A 304 37.08 13.48 0.46
N ILE A 305 37.82 12.42 0.10
CA ILE A 305 37.46 11.53 -1.02
C ILE A 305 36.25 10.66 -0.65
N PHE A 306 36.15 10.18 0.59
CA PHE A 306 35.02 9.40 1.06
C PHE A 306 33.77 10.26 1.26
N ALA A 307 33.91 11.53 1.68
CA ALA A 307 32.83 12.50 1.70
C ALA A 307 32.40 12.89 0.28
N LEU A 308 33.33 13.08 -0.67
CA LEU A 308 33.01 13.29 -2.08
C LEU A 308 32.36 12.06 -2.73
N CYS A 309 32.76 10.84 -2.34
CA CYS A 309 32.12 9.60 -2.76
C CYS A 309 30.76 9.38 -2.09
N LEU A 310 30.56 9.79 -0.83
CA LEU A 310 29.25 9.76 -0.15
C LEU A 310 28.31 10.86 -0.65
N ILE A 311 28.83 11.98 -1.12
CA ILE A 311 28.04 13.02 -1.82
C ILE A 311 27.72 12.58 -3.26
N ALA A 312 28.60 11.80 -3.91
CA ALA A 312 28.33 11.19 -5.22
C ALA A 312 27.39 9.98 -5.13
N VAL A 313 27.40 9.25 -4.01
CA VAL A 313 26.37 8.29 -3.59
C VAL A 313 25.37 9.04 -2.71
N ALA A 314 24.84 10.16 -3.21
CA ALA A 314 23.57 10.64 -2.69
C ALA A 314 22.58 9.47 -2.81
N CYS A 315 22.08 9.00 -1.68
CA CYS A 315 21.00 8.03 -1.55
C CYS A 315 19.83 8.43 -2.46
N ARG A 316 19.87 8.02 -3.73
CA ARG A 316 18.64 7.71 -4.44
C ARG A 316 18.24 6.37 -3.85
N GLY A 317 17.40 6.41 -2.82
CA GLY A 317 16.66 5.22 -2.43
C GLY A 317 16.10 4.58 -3.69
N GLU A 318 16.18 3.25 -3.78
CA GLU A 318 15.64 2.53 -4.92
C GLU A 318 14.17 2.95 -5.09
N ARG A 319 13.76 3.27 -6.32
CA ARG A 319 12.37 3.65 -6.61
C ARG A 319 11.46 2.54 -6.10
N ALA A 320 10.32 2.92 -5.50
CA ALA A 320 9.30 1.96 -5.12
C ALA A 320 8.89 1.15 -6.34
N ARG A 321 8.99 -0.17 -6.23
CA ARG A 321 8.63 -1.11 -7.29
C ARG A 321 7.38 -1.88 -6.90
N TYR A 322 6.51 -2.08 -7.89
CA TYR A 322 5.24 -2.76 -7.77
C TYR A 322 5.25 -4.07 -8.58
N ASP A 323 6.36 -4.80 -8.52
CA ASP A 323 6.55 -6.04 -9.27
C ASP A 323 5.52 -7.09 -8.85
N ASN A 324 4.77 -7.58 -9.84
CA ASN A 324 3.73 -8.60 -9.66
C ASN A 324 2.57 -8.17 -8.74
N TYR A 325 2.47 -6.88 -8.39
CA TYR A 325 1.28 -6.34 -7.74
C TYR A 325 0.12 -6.49 -8.72
N ARG A 326 -0.98 -7.05 -8.22
CA ARG A 326 -2.18 -7.29 -9.03
C ARG A 326 -3.20 -6.22 -8.74
N VAL A 327 -3.94 -5.84 -9.78
CA VAL A 327 -5.04 -4.89 -9.64
C VAL A 327 -6.34 -5.61 -9.93
N TYR A 328 -7.25 -5.52 -8.97
CA TYR A 328 -8.60 -6.06 -9.07
C TYR A 328 -9.60 -4.93 -9.10
N LYS A 329 -10.71 -5.14 -9.80
CA LYS A 329 -11.95 -4.40 -9.57
C LYS A 329 -12.85 -5.28 -8.73
N VAL A 330 -13.35 -4.78 -7.61
CA VAL A 330 -14.30 -5.50 -6.75
C VAL A 330 -15.62 -4.75 -6.71
N ILE A 331 -16.73 -5.48 -6.64
CA ILE A 331 -18.08 -4.90 -6.61
C ILE A 331 -18.80 -5.41 -5.36
N ALA A 332 -19.17 -4.47 -4.47
CA ALA A 332 -20.01 -4.77 -3.31
C ALA A 332 -21.48 -4.71 -3.71
N SER A 333 -22.16 -5.87 -3.78
CA SER A 333 -23.57 -5.93 -4.18
C SER A 333 -24.57 -5.61 -3.04
N ASN A 334 -24.10 -5.54 -1.79
CA ASN A 334 -24.91 -5.23 -0.61
C ASN A 334 -24.04 -4.64 0.52
N GLU A 335 -24.70 -4.11 1.56
CA GLU A 335 -24.05 -3.43 2.70
C GLU A 335 -23.07 -4.32 3.46
N GLU A 336 -23.36 -5.61 3.58
CA GLU A 336 -22.48 -6.57 4.26
C GLU A 336 -21.15 -6.72 3.52
N LYS A 337 -21.19 -6.93 2.21
CA LYS A 337 -19.99 -6.99 1.35
C LYS A 337 -19.22 -5.67 1.35
N LEU A 338 -19.94 -4.54 1.35
CA LEU A 338 -19.32 -3.22 1.43
C LEU A 338 -18.55 -3.02 2.74
N LYS A 339 -19.13 -3.47 3.87
CA LYS A 339 -18.47 -3.46 5.17
C LYS A 339 -17.19 -4.29 5.18
N ILE A 340 -17.19 -5.48 4.58
CA ILE A 340 -15.99 -6.31 4.47
C ILE A 340 -14.88 -5.61 3.68
N LEU A 341 -15.21 -4.93 2.58
CA LEU A 341 -14.22 -4.16 1.83
C LEU A 341 -13.68 -2.97 2.64
N LYS A 342 -14.52 -2.28 3.44
CA LYS A 342 -14.08 -1.20 4.35
C LYS A 342 -13.14 -1.73 5.44
N ASP A 343 -13.46 -2.91 5.98
CA ASP A 343 -12.62 -3.54 7.00
C ASP A 343 -11.26 -3.91 6.40
N LEU A 344 -11.21 -4.44 5.16
CA LEU A 344 -9.98 -4.72 4.42
C LEU A 344 -9.14 -3.46 4.18
N GLU A 345 -9.76 -2.36 3.74
CA GLU A 345 -9.11 -1.06 3.54
C GLU A 345 -8.43 -0.58 4.82
N SER A 346 -9.06 -0.81 5.98
CA SER A 346 -8.53 -0.38 7.27
C SER A 346 -7.45 -1.31 7.84
N ALA A 347 -7.29 -2.52 7.31
CA ALA A 347 -6.55 -3.61 7.94
C ALA A 347 -5.16 -3.88 7.34
N SER A 348 -4.87 -3.46 6.10
CA SER A 348 -3.61 -3.81 5.45
C SER A 348 -3.02 -2.65 4.65
N ASP A 349 -1.75 -2.37 4.89
CA ASP A 349 -0.89 -1.50 4.07
C ASP A 349 -0.49 -2.14 2.72
N SER A 350 -0.64 -3.46 2.61
CA SER A 350 -0.33 -4.28 1.44
C SER A 350 -1.52 -4.40 0.47
N ILE A 351 -2.64 -3.77 0.80
CA ILE A 351 -3.86 -3.69 -0.01
C ILE A 351 -4.25 -2.21 -0.11
N MET A 352 -4.09 -1.63 -1.31
CA MET A 352 -4.37 -0.21 -1.54
C MET A 352 -5.68 -0.06 -2.30
N PHE A 353 -6.67 0.59 -1.66
CA PHE A 353 -7.92 0.98 -2.30
C PHE A 353 -7.72 2.33 -2.98
N LEU A 354 -8.02 2.39 -4.28
CA LEU A 354 -7.83 3.60 -5.08
C LEU A 354 -9.09 4.44 -5.17
N ASP A 355 -10.24 3.76 -5.17
CA ASP A 355 -11.56 4.34 -5.07
C ASP A 355 -12.03 4.15 -3.62
N GLY A 356 -12.70 5.15 -3.04
CA GLY A 356 -13.28 4.96 -1.71
C GLY A 356 -14.23 3.76 -1.68
N VAL A 357 -14.33 3.08 -0.54
CA VAL A 357 -15.29 1.97 -0.36
C VAL A 357 -16.59 2.50 0.24
N HIS A 358 -17.56 2.88 -0.58
CA HIS A 358 -18.76 3.60 -0.09
C HIS A 358 -20.07 3.30 -0.84
N SER A 359 -20.04 2.99 -2.13
CA SER A 359 -21.25 2.74 -2.92
C SER A 359 -21.44 1.25 -3.19
N LEU A 360 -22.71 0.82 -3.14
CA LEU A 360 -23.12 -0.47 -3.66
C LEU A 360 -23.06 -0.48 -5.19
N ASN A 361 -22.77 -1.64 -5.75
CA ASN A 361 -22.74 -1.92 -7.20
C ASN A 361 -21.79 -1.05 -8.03
N LYS A 362 -20.85 -0.35 -7.38
CA LYS A 362 -19.76 0.39 -8.02
C LYS A 362 -18.49 -0.47 -8.01
N ALA A 363 -17.77 -0.49 -9.12
CA ALA A 363 -16.47 -1.15 -9.21
C ALA A 363 -15.44 -0.32 -8.43
N ILE A 364 -14.74 -0.97 -7.50
CA ILE A 364 -13.71 -0.40 -6.65
C ILE A 364 -12.37 -1.03 -7.05
N SER A 365 -11.38 -0.21 -7.35
CA SER A 365 -10.07 -0.65 -7.79
C SER A 365 -9.16 -0.88 -6.58
N VAL A 366 -8.58 -2.06 -6.51
CA VAL A 366 -7.77 -2.52 -5.36
C VAL A 366 -6.44 -3.07 -5.87
N VAL A 367 -5.34 -2.51 -5.37
CA VAL A 367 -3.99 -3.00 -5.61
C VAL A 367 -3.61 -3.95 -4.50
N VAL A 368 -3.14 -5.13 -4.86
CA VAL A 368 -2.83 -6.19 -3.90
C VAL A 368 -1.39 -6.64 -4.11
N ALA A 369 -0.60 -6.53 -3.05
CA ALA A 369 0.78 -7.00 -3.05
C ALA A 369 0.84 -8.53 -3.32
N PRO A 370 1.88 -9.04 -3.99
CA PRO A 370 1.97 -10.45 -4.41
C PRO A 370 1.72 -11.44 -3.28
N HIS A 371 2.28 -11.17 -2.09
CA HIS A 371 2.16 -12.01 -0.90
C HIS A 371 0.77 -11.97 -0.25
N LYS A 372 -0.06 -10.97 -0.59
CA LYS A 372 -1.44 -10.82 -0.08
C LYS A 372 -2.52 -11.25 -1.06
N VAL A 373 -2.17 -11.58 -2.30
CA VAL A 373 -3.15 -12.06 -3.28
C VAL A 373 -3.94 -13.29 -2.79
N PRO A 374 -3.33 -14.33 -2.19
CA PRO A 374 -4.09 -15.48 -1.70
C PRO A 374 -5.08 -15.10 -0.60
N ASP A 375 -4.64 -14.33 0.40
CA ASP A 375 -5.46 -13.84 1.50
C ASP A 375 -6.65 -13.01 0.97
N PHE A 376 -6.36 -12.08 0.05
CA PHE A 376 -7.38 -11.21 -0.54
C PHE A 376 -8.43 -12.02 -1.30
N LEU A 377 -8.00 -12.93 -2.18
CA LEU A 377 -8.92 -13.78 -2.95
C LEU A 377 -9.70 -14.75 -2.07
N HIS A 378 -9.13 -15.20 -0.96
CA HIS A 378 -9.83 -16.01 0.04
C HIS A 378 -10.99 -15.22 0.67
N VAL A 379 -10.74 -13.96 1.09
CA VAL A 379 -11.80 -13.09 1.63
C VAL A 379 -12.87 -12.83 0.58
N LEU A 380 -12.51 -12.45 -0.65
CA LEU A 380 -13.50 -12.22 -1.70
C LEU A 380 -14.34 -13.47 -2.00
N GLY A 381 -13.70 -14.65 -2.01
CA GLY A 381 -14.38 -15.93 -2.23
C GLY A 381 -15.33 -16.31 -1.10
N GLN A 382 -14.91 -16.14 0.17
CA GLN A 382 -15.73 -16.43 1.35
C GLN A 382 -17.02 -15.61 1.37
N TRP A 383 -16.94 -14.34 0.96
CA TRP A 383 -18.07 -13.40 0.98
C TRP A 383 -18.77 -13.26 -0.37
N GLU A 384 -18.43 -14.09 -1.35
CA GLU A 384 -18.98 -14.06 -2.71
C GLU A 384 -18.96 -12.64 -3.33
N ILE A 385 -17.88 -11.90 -3.11
CA ILE A 385 -17.68 -10.57 -3.66
C ILE A 385 -17.24 -10.72 -5.12
N GLN A 386 -17.98 -10.10 -6.04
CA GLN A 386 -17.63 -10.13 -7.46
C GLN A 386 -16.34 -9.35 -7.69
N TYR A 387 -15.44 -9.91 -8.49
CA TYR A 387 -14.20 -9.24 -8.84
C TYR A 387 -13.71 -9.60 -10.24
N ASP A 388 -12.98 -8.66 -10.84
CA ASP A 388 -12.26 -8.81 -12.10
C ASP A 388 -10.78 -8.51 -11.90
N LEU A 389 -9.91 -9.37 -12.44
CA LEU A 389 -8.47 -9.10 -12.49
C LEU A 389 -8.17 -8.18 -13.69
N VAL A 390 -7.68 -6.98 -13.41
CA VAL A 390 -7.39 -5.95 -14.40
C VAL A 390 -5.93 -6.00 -14.87
N GLU A 391 -4.99 -6.13 -13.93
CA GLU A 391 -3.56 -6.15 -14.21
C GLU A 391 -2.87 -7.17 -13.31
N THR A 392 -1.92 -7.90 -13.88
CA THR A 392 -1.12 -8.92 -13.18
C THR A 392 0.22 -8.39 -12.69
N ASN A 393 0.71 -7.31 -13.30
CA ASN A 393 1.96 -6.67 -12.92
C ASN A 393 1.87 -5.15 -13.09
N LEU A 394 1.50 -4.46 -12.01
CA LEU A 394 1.41 -3.00 -11.99
C LEU A 394 2.72 -2.30 -12.39
N GLN A 395 3.88 -2.87 -12.06
CA GLN A 395 5.18 -2.25 -12.39
C GLN A 395 5.32 -1.89 -13.87
N HIS A 396 4.80 -2.73 -14.77
CA HIS A 396 4.85 -2.47 -16.20
C HIS A 396 4.14 -1.15 -16.57
N GLN A 397 2.98 -0.88 -15.97
CA GLN A 397 2.22 0.35 -16.21
C GLN A 397 2.98 1.59 -15.69
N LEU A 398 3.60 1.49 -14.51
CA LEU A 398 4.36 2.59 -13.92
C LEU A 398 5.61 2.94 -14.74
N GLU A 399 6.28 1.94 -15.31
CA GLU A 399 7.39 2.15 -16.24
C GLU A 399 6.95 2.89 -17.51
N GLU A 400 5.76 2.60 -18.03
CA GLU A 400 5.16 3.37 -19.12
C GLU A 400 4.81 4.81 -18.70
N SER A 401 4.38 5.06 -17.46
CA SER A 401 4.18 6.45 -16.96
C SER A 401 5.47 7.27 -17.05
N TYR A 402 6.59 6.70 -16.61
CA TYR A 402 7.87 7.41 -16.62
C TYR A 402 8.41 7.70 -18.03
N LYS A 403 8.04 6.90 -19.03
CA LYS A 403 8.41 7.15 -20.43
C LYS A 403 7.70 8.37 -21.02
N GLN A 404 6.58 8.77 -20.44
CA GLN A 404 5.73 9.90 -20.88
C GLN A 404 6.13 11.23 -20.24
N VAL A 405 7.07 11.21 -19.28
CA VAL A 405 7.68 12.42 -18.73
C VAL A 405 8.72 12.93 -19.71
N ALA A 406 8.75 14.26 -19.92
CA ALA A 406 9.69 14.92 -20.81
C ALA A 406 11.14 14.48 -20.52
N LYS A 407 11.82 13.90 -21.53
CA LYS A 407 13.23 13.51 -21.42
C LYS A 407 14.08 14.66 -21.94
N VAL A 408 14.92 15.24 -21.07
CA VAL A 408 15.87 16.33 -21.35
C VAL A 408 15.23 17.73 -21.36
N ARG A 409 15.93 18.71 -20.76
CA ARG A 409 15.61 20.15 -20.64
C ARG A 409 15.53 20.92 -21.98
N SER A 410 15.12 20.26 -23.06
CA SER A 410 15.16 20.81 -24.42
C SER A 410 13.77 20.83 -25.04
N GLY A 411 13.10 21.99 -24.91
CA GLY A 411 11.85 22.28 -25.60
C GLY A 411 11.08 23.44 -24.96
N ALA A 412 10.21 24.10 -25.74
CA ALA A 412 9.16 24.95 -25.19
C ALA A 412 8.21 24.09 -24.34
N TYR A 413 7.65 24.67 -23.27
CA TYR A 413 6.63 24.00 -22.46
C TYR A 413 5.43 23.64 -23.35
N GLY A 414 4.90 22.42 -23.22
CA GLY A 414 3.84 21.93 -24.10
C GLY A 414 3.07 20.75 -23.53
N TRP A 415 1.93 20.41 -24.15
CA TRP A 415 0.93 19.48 -23.60
C TRP A 415 0.89 18.12 -24.30
N THR A 416 2.04 17.64 -24.75
CA THR A 416 2.22 16.30 -25.36
C THR A 416 2.94 15.31 -24.44
N GLN A 417 3.37 15.77 -23.26
CA GLN A 417 4.15 15.04 -22.26
C GLN A 417 3.88 15.61 -20.86
N TYR A 418 4.14 14.81 -19.83
CA TYR A 418 4.16 15.28 -18.44
C TYR A 418 5.49 15.96 -18.11
N HIS A 419 5.49 16.90 -17.16
CA HIS A 419 6.65 17.71 -16.81
C HIS A 419 7.06 17.52 -15.34
N GLU A 420 8.35 17.69 -15.05
CA GLU A 420 8.82 17.76 -13.67
C GLU A 420 8.48 19.13 -13.05
N LEU A 421 8.49 19.21 -11.71
CA LEU A 421 8.14 20.44 -10.97
C LEU A 421 8.92 21.66 -11.46
N GLU A 422 10.24 21.49 -11.63
CA GLU A 422 11.16 22.56 -12.03
C GLU A 422 10.88 23.09 -13.43
N ASP A 423 10.41 22.24 -14.34
CA ASP A 423 10.07 22.66 -15.70
C ASP A 423 8.79 23.49 -15.70
N THR A 424 7.78 23.08 -14.91
CA THR A 424 6.58 23.90 -14.67
C THR A 424 6.94 25.23 -14.02
N TYR A 425 7.79 25.25 -13.00
CA TYR A 425 8.13 26.50 -12.29
C TYR A 425 8.90 27.48 -13.16
N LYS A 426 9.88 27.00 -13.95
CA LYS A 426 10.58 27.84 -14.93
C LYS A 426 9.63 28.41 -15.97
N TRP A 427 8.67 27.61 -16.44
CA TRP A 427 7.67 28.08 -17.38
C TRP A 427 6.75 29.15 -16.78
N LEU A 428 6.24 28.95 -15.55
CA LEU A 428 5.46 29.98 -14.87
C LEU A 428 6.27 31.29 -14.75
N GLN A 429 7.53 31.20 -14.33
CA GLN A 429 8.43 32.37 -14.21
C GLN A 429 8.69 33.05 -15.56
N SER A 430 8.81 32.30 -16.66
CA SER A 430 8.96 32.91 -17.99
C SER A 430 7.70 33.66 -18.42
N LEU A 431 6.50 33.18 -18.08
CA LEU A 431 5.24 33.88 -18.40
C LEU A 431 5.17 35.26 -17.74
N ALA A 432 5.65 35.42 -16.50
CA ALA A 432 5.69 36.73 -15.85
C ALA A 432 6.62 37.72 -16.56
N SER A 433 7.65 37.22 -17.25
CA SER A 433 8.57 38.03 -18.06
C SER A 433 7.99 38.33 -19.45
N GLU A 434 7.25 37.39 -20.03
CA GLU A 434 6.64 37.50 -21.37
C GLU A 434 5.37 38.37 -21.37
N TYR A 435 4.60 38.36 -20.27
CA TYR A 435 3.35 39.09 -20.12
C TYR A 435 3.40 40.09 -18.94
N PRO A 436 4.31 41.09 -18.98
CA PRO A 436 4.48 42.04 -17.88
C PRO A 436 3.19 42.83 -17.63
N GLY A 437 2.81 42.94 -16.36
CA GLY A 437 1.57 43.62 -15.94
C GLY A 437 0.29 42.79 -16.11
N VAL A 438 0.37 41.62 -16.75
CA VAL A 438 -0.76 40.67 -16.88
C VAL A 438 -0.55 39.44 -16.00
N VAL A 439 0.67 38.89 -15.99
CA VAL A 439 1.02 37.70 -15.20
C VAL A 439 1.89 38.10 -14.01
N THR A 440 1.49 37.70 -12.81
CA THR A 440 2.25 37.87 -11.57
C THR A 440 2.50 36.52 -10.93
N ILE A 441 3.76 36.22 -10.59
CA ILE A 441 4.09 35.03 -9.80
C ILE A 441 3.57 35.20 -8.38
N VAL A 442 2.95 34.14 -7.87
CA VAL A 442 2.48 34.07 -6.50
C VAL A 442 3.10 32.87 -5.81
N GLU A 443 3.74 33.10 -4.67
CA GLU A 443 4.12 32.06 -3.72
C GLU A 443 3.08 32.06 -2.60
N ALA A 444 2.29 30.98 -2.52
CA ALA A 444 1.22 30.85 -1.54
C ALA A 444 1.65 30.10 -0.27
N GLY A 445 2.93 29.74 -0.17
CA GLY A 445 3.46 29.00 0.97
C GLY A 445 4.74 28.23 0.66
N LYS A 446 5.22 27.53 1.68
CA LYS A 446 6.33 26.56 1.59
C LYS A 446 5.84 25.19 2.06
N THR A 447 6.34 24.15 1.42
CA THR A 447 6.11 22.76 1.81
C THR A 447 6.99 22.32 2.97
N TYR A 448 6.78 21.10 3.47
CA TYR A 448 7.60 20.52 4.55
C TYR A 448 9.09 20.44 4.18
N GLU A 449 9.40 20.03 2.95
CA GLU A 449 10.77 19.94 2.42
C GLU A 449 11.26 21.29 1.85
N GLY A 450 10.53 22.39 2.07
CA GLY A 450 10.97 23.76 1.79
C GLY A 450 10.77 24.25 0.35
N ARG A 451 9.98 23.55 -0.47
CA ARG A 451 9.64 23.98 -1.83
C ARG A 451 8.54 25.04 -1.80
N SER A 452 8.55 25.97 -2.75
CA SER A 452 7.47 26.93 -2.92
C SER A 452 6.20 26.22 -3.39
N ILE A 453 5.03 26.61 -2.87
CA ILE A 453 3.74 26.39 -3.52
C ILE A 453 3.53 27.56 -4.47
N LEU A 454 3.92 27.35 -5.73
CA LEU A 454 4.01 28.42 -6.73
C LEU A 454 2.83 28.37 -7.70
N GLY A 455 2.28 29.54 -8.01
CA GLY A 455 1.23 29.73 -8.99
C GLY A 455 1.34 31.07 -9.69
N VAL A 456 0.33 31.41 -10.49
CA VAL A 456 0.23 32.68 -11.20
C VAL A 456 -1.09 33.36 -10.89
N LYS A 457 -1.04 34.69 -10.78
CA LYS A 457 -2.20 35.56 -10.96
C LYS A 457 -2.20 36.07 -12.41
N ILE A 458 -3.28 35.84 -13.15
CA ILE A 458 -3.50 36.40 -14.49
C ILE A 458 -4.61 37.45 -14.37
N SER A 459 -4.29 38.70 -14.69
CA SER A 459 -5.22 39.83 -14.62
C SER A 459 -5.00 40.73 -15.83
N LYS A 460 -5.93 40.70 -16.78
CA LYS A 460 -5.94 41.60 -17.94
C LYS A 460 -6.76 42.87 -17.65
N GLY A 461 -6.26 44.04 -18.02
CA GLY A 461 -6.93 45.33 -17.77
C GLY A 461 -6.58 45.96 -16.42
N GLN A 462 -7.22 47.08 -16.08
CA GLN A 462 -6.84 47.92 -14.91
C GLN A 462 -7.90 47.96 -13.78
N SER A 463 -9.10 47.43 -13.99
CA SER A 463 -10.16 47.41 -12.97
C SER A 463 -10.06 46.18 -12.07
N PRO A 464 -10.42 46.28 -10.79
CA PRO A 464 -10.69 45.10 -9.97
C PRO A 464 -11.75 44.22 -10.64
N LYS A 465 -11.51 42.92 -10.66
CA LYS A 465 -12.40 41.92 -11.26
C LYS A 465 -12.69 40.81 -10.26
N PRO A 466 -13.85 40.15 -10.36
CA PRO A 466 -14.13 38.96 -9.58
C PRO A 466 -13.06 37.89 -9.83
N GLY A 467 -12.65 37.21 -8.76
CA GLY A 467 -11.58 36.22 -8.79
C GLY A 467 -12.08 34.81 -9.03
N VAL A 468 -11.34 34.05 -9.85
CA VAL A 468 -11.46 32.61 -10.01
C VAL A 468 -10.20 31.95 -9.46
N PHE A 469 -10.35 31.09 -8.46
CA PHE A 469 -9.26 30.35 -7.84
C PHE A 469 -9.24 28.91 -8.35
N VAL A 470 -8.08 28.44 -8.81
CA VAL A 470 -7.89 27.09 -9.35
C VAL A 470 -6.75 26.40 -8.59
N GLU A 471 -7.11 25.38 -7.83
CA GLU A 471 -6.20 24.46 -7.16
C GLU A 471 -6.01 23.19 -8.01
N ALA A 472 -4.77 22.74 -8.16
CA ALA A 472 -4.46 21.48 -8.83
C ALA A 472 -3.28 20.78 -8.15
N GLY A 473 -3.15 19.48 -8.41
CA GLY A 473 -2.03 18.67 -7.93
C GLY A 473 -1.94 18.60 -6.39
N ILE A 474 -3.07 18.68 -5.69
CA ILE A 474 -3.11 18.51 -4.23
C ILE A 474 -2.82 17.04 -3.85
N HIS A 475 -3.31 16.07 -4.62
CA HIS A 475 -2.81 14.70 -4.57
C HIS A 475 -1.72 14.48 -5.62
N ALA A 476 -0.57 13.99 -5.16
CA ALA A 476 0.64 13.98 -5.97
C ALA A 476 0.59 13.07 -7.21
N ARG A 477 -0.08 11.91 -7.12
CA ARG A 477 -0.18 10.92 -8.22
C ARG A 477 -1.08 11.34 -9.39
N GLU A 478 -1.86 12.41 -9.23
CA GLU A 478 -2.90 12.85 -10.18
C GLU A 478 -2.32 13.82 -11.24
N TRP A 479 -1.31 13.37 -11.99
CA TRP A 479 -0.52 14.23 -12.90
C TRP A 479 -1.36 15.01 -13.93
N ILE A 480 -2.49 14.47 -14.38
CA ILE A 480 -3.40 15.16 -15.32
C ILE A 480 -3.99 16.44 -14.73
N SER A 481 -4.18 16.52 -13.41
CA SER A 481 -4.67 17.72 -12.73
C SER A 481 -3.71 18.89 -12.94
N ALA A 482 -2.42 18.70 -12.61
CA ALA A 482 -1.39 19.71 -12.82
C ALA A 482 -1.26 20.11 -14.30
N ALA A 483 -1.29 19.12 -15.21
CA ALA A 483 -1.19 19.37 -16.65
C ALA A 483 -2.41 20.15 -17.21
N THR A 484 -3.59 19.95 -16.64
CA THR A 484 -4.81 20.68 -17.00
C THR A 484 -4.76 22.12 -16.50
N ALA A 485 -4.26 22.36 -15.29
CA ALA A 485 -4.06 23.70 -14.76
C ALA A 485 -3.05 24.51 -15.60
N THR A 486 -1.96 23.89 -16.08
CA THR A 486 -1.04 24.57 -17.00
C THR A 486 -1.64 24.79 -18.38
N TYR A 487 -2.49 23.87 -18.87
CA TYR A 487 -3.24 24.08 -20.12
C TYR A 487 -4.17 25.30 -20.01
N LEU A 488 -4.91 25.42 -18.91
CA LEU A 488 -5.76 26.57 -18.62
C LEU A 488 -4.95 27.89 -18.63
N ILE A 489 -3.81 27.93 -17.94
CA ILE A 489 -2.94 29.13 -17.92
C ILE A 489 -2.56 29.54 -19.35
N ASN A 490 -2.16 28.57 -20.19
CA ASN A 490 -1.80 28.85 -21.57
C ASN A 490 -2.97 29.40 -22.39
N GLU A 491 -4.16 28.78 -22.27
CA GLU A 491 -5.33 29.21 -23.02
C GLU A 491 -5.81 30.60 -22.59
N LEU A 492 -5.75 30.94 -21.30
CA LEU A 492 -6.07 32.29 -20.83
C LEU A 492 -5.16 33.37 -21.43
N LEU A 493 -3.92 33.02 -21.78
CA LEU A 493 -2.93 33.96 -22.33
C LEU A 493 -2.93 33.99 -23.86
N THR A 494 -3.13 32.84 -24.51
CA THR A 494 -2.79 32.65 -25.93
C THR A 494 -3.98 32.26 -26.81
N SER A 495 -5.13 31.86 -26.24
CA SER A 495 -6.24 31.35 -27.04
C SER A 495 -6.85 32.42 -27.93
N ASP A 496 -7.16 32.05 -29.18
CA ASP A 496 -7.87 32.89 -30.14
C ASP A 496 -9.39 32.74 -30.11
N VAL A 497 -9.90 31.82 -29.30
CA VAL A 497 -11.33 31.58 -29.16
C VAL A 497 -11.97 32.71 -28.36
N GLU A 498 -12.91 33.43 -28.98
CA GLU A 498 -13.55 34.62 -28.40
C GLU A 498 -14.13 34.38 -27.00
N ALA A 499 -14.79 33.24 -26.77
CA ALA A 499 -15.36 32.92 -25.47
C ALA A 499 -14.29 32.72 -24.38
N ILE A 500 -13.11 32.19 -24.73
CA ILE A 500 -11.97 32.03 -23.81
C ILE A 500 -11.31 33.40 -23.56
N LYS A 501 -11.19 34.25 -24.59
CA LYS A 501 -10.71 35.63 -24.43
C LYS A 501 -11.58 36.42 -23.46
N GLN A 502 -12.90 36.39 -23.64
CA GLN A 502 -13.85 37.06 -22.74
C GLN A 502 -13.73 36.55 -21.30
N MET A 503 -13.63 35.24 -21.11
CA MET A 503 -13.39 34.64 -19.80
C MET A 503 -12.04 35.06 -19.18
N ALA A 504 -10.98 35.22 -19.97
CA ALA A 504 -9.69 35.69 -19.48
C ALA A 504 -9.69 37.20 -19.15
N ASP A 505 -10.43 37.99 -19.92
CA ASP A 505 -10.47 39.45 -19.79
C ASP A 505 -11.34 39.88 -18.60
N ASN A 506 -12.44 39.17 -18.33
CA ASN A 506 -13.45 39.57 -17.34
C ASN A 506 -13.16 39.15 -15.89
N TYR A 507 -12.18 38.25 -15.66
CA TYR A 507 -11.89 37.73 -14.32
C TYR A 507 -10.41 37.81 -13.94
N ASP A 508 -10.13 37.77 -12.64
CA ASP A 508 -8.78 37.59 -12.09
C ASP A 508 -8.56 36.10 -11.79
N TRP A 509 -7.64 35.46 -12.51
CA TRP A 509 -7.38 34.03 -12.35
C TRP A 509 -6.19 33.78 -11.43
N TYR A 510 -6.38 32.98 -10.39
CA TYR A 510 -5.34 32.52 -9.47
C TYR A 510 -5.16 31.02 -9.67
N VAL A 511 -4.11 30.59 -10.36
CA VAL A 511 -3.94 29.19 -10.75
C VAL A 511 -2.68 28.60 -10.13
N PHE A 512 -2.85 27.52 -9.38
CA PHE A 512 -1.78 26.79 -8.70
C PHE A 512 -1.70 25.34 -9.22
N PRO A 513 -0.78 25.04 -10.16
CA PRO A 513 -0.67 23.70 -10.74
C PRO A 513 -0.22 22.61 -9.76
N HIS A 514 0.46 22.98 -8.68
CA HIS A 514 1.04 22.06 -7.70
C HIS A 514 0.79 22.55 -6.26
N ALA A 515 -0.35 22.17 -5.68
CA ALA A 515 -0.65 22.43 -4.25
C ALA A 515 0.14 21.52 -3.29
N ASN A 516 0.65 20.37 -3.76
CA ASN A 516 1.53 19.47 -3.02
C ASN A 516 2.86 19.20 -3.77
N PRO A 517 3.77 20.20 -3.85
CA PRO A 517 5.04 20.08 -4.58
C PRO A 517 5.95 18.92 -4.10
N ASP A 518 6.01 18.65 -2.80
CA ASP A 518 6.88 17.60 -2.24
C ASP A 518 6.39 16.22 -2.65
N GLY A 519 5.09 15.95 -2.48
CA GLY A 519 4.48 14.73 -2.96
C GLY A 519 4.68 14.58 -4.48
N PHE A 520 4.46 15.65 -5.25
CA PHE A 520 4.64 15.62 -6.70
C PHE A 520 6.06 15.21 -7.10
N VAL A 521 7.10 15.83 -6.52
CA VAL A 521 8.51 15.43 -6.75
C VAL A 521 8.76 13.99 -6.31
N TYR A 522 8.15 13.55 -5.21
CA TYR A 522 8.27 12.17 -4.74
C TYR A 522 7.71 11.17 -5.76
N THR A 523 6.67 11.51 -6.51
CA THR A 523 6.14 10.64 -7.59
C THR A 523 7.06 10.48 -8.79
N HIS A 524 7.88 11.49 -9.08
CA HIS A 524 8.87 11.45 -10.17
C HIS A 524 10.18 10.75 -9.75
N THR A 525 10.53 10.83 -8.47
CA THR A 525 11.84 10.39 -7.98
C THR A 525 11.80 9.04 -7.27
N THR A 526 10.72 8.74 -6.53
CA THR A 526 10.68 7.63 -5.56
C THR A 526 9.46 6.72 -5.77
N ASP A 527 8.23 7.21 -5.62
CA ASP A 527 7.02 6.37 -5.68
C ASP A 527 5.91 7.02 -6.51
N ARG A 528 5.68 6.52 -7.73
CA ARG A 528 4.68 7.04 -8.67
C ARG A 528 3.26 7.09 -8.10
N MET A 529 2.92 6.19 -7.18
CA MET A 529 1.58 6.06 -6.62
C MET A 529 1.37 6.87 -5.34
N TRP A 530 2.37 7.65 -4.93
CA TRP A 530 2.28 8.50 -3.74
C TRP A 530 1.18 9.56 -3.87
N ARG A 531 0.33 9.66 -2.86
CA ARG A 531 -0.82 10.60 -2.82
C ARG A 531 -0.59 11.81 -1.93
N LYS A 532 -0.03 11.58 -0.73
CA LYS A 532 -0.03 12.49 0.42
C LYS A 532 1.05 13.56 0.36
N THR A 533 1.11 14.43 1.37
CA THR A 533 2.26 15.31 1.65
C THR A 533 3.50 14.50 2.09
N ARG A 534 4.58 15.15 2.52
CA ARG A 534 5.84 14.50 2.92
C ARG A 534 6.27 14.74 4.38
N THR A 535 5.39 15.32 5.20
CA THR A 535 5.60 15.47 6.66
C THR A 535 5.85 14.11 7.33
N PRO A 536 6.95 13.91 8.07
CA PRO A 536 7.21 12.66 8.78
C PRO A 536 6.28 12.51 9.97
N TYR A 537 5.74 11.30 10.11
CA TYR A 537 4.91 10.87 11.24
C TYR A 537 5.53 9.64 11.92
N GLU A 538 4.95 9.20 13.02
CA GLU A 538 5.44 8.05 13.78
C GLU A 538 5.46 6.77 12.94
N LYS A 539 6.31 5.81 13.36
CA LYS A 539 6.41 4.46 12.78
C LYS A 539 6.85 4.44 11.31
N GLY A 540 7.60 5.45 10.87
CA GLY A 540 8.14 5.53 9.52
C GLY A 540 7.09 5.86 8.45
N CYS A 541 5.92 6.34 8.86
CA CYS A 541 4.87 6.77 7.94
C CYS A 541 5.02 8.27 7.63
N PHE A 542 4.68 8.66 6.41
CA PHE A 542 4.87 10.03 5.93
C PHE A 542 3.57 10.56 5.32
N GLY A 543 3.36 11.86 5.48
CA GLY A 543 2.27 12.65 4.92
C GLY A 543 0.91 12.41 5.55
N ALA A 544 0.10 13.47 5.56
CA ALA A 544 -1.35 13.38 5.67
C ALA A 544 -1.98 13.58 4.29
N ASP A 545 -3.22 13.15 4.12
CA ASP A 545 -4.03 13.48 2.95
C ASP A 545 -4.34 14.98 2.97
N PRO A 546 -3.76 15.77 2.05
CA PRO A 546 -3.98 17.22 2.05
C PRO A 546 -5.44 17.61 1.78
N ASN A 547 -6.27 16.73 1.20
CA ASN A 547 -7.70 16.96 1.00
C ASN A 547 -8.57 16.32 2.11
N ARG A 548 -7.96 15.98 3.26
CA ARG A 548 -8.63 15.68 4.54
C ARG A 548 -8.18 16.60 5.67
N ASN A 549 -7.30 17.55 5.38
CA ASN A 549 -6.59 18.35 6.37
C ASN A 549 -7.13 19.78 6.52
N TRP A 550 -8.17 20.18 5.79
CA TRP A 550 -8.72 21.54 5.85
C TRP A 550 -9.62 21.76 7.08
N GLY A 551 -9.58 22.97 7.63
CA GLY A 551 -10.29 23.37 8.85
C GLY A 551 -11.79 23.61 8.69
N PHE A 552 -12.52 22.66 8.11
CA PHE A 552 -13.98 22.65 8.07
C PHE A 552 -14.49 21.21 8.25
N HIS A 553 -15.22 20.97 9.34
CA HIS A 553 -15.64 19.62 9.78
C HIS A 553 -14.50 18.59 9.81
N TRP A 554 -13.28 19.04 10.07
CA TRP A 554 -12.06 18.23 9.97
C TRP A 554 -12.21 16.89 10.70
N ASN A 555 -11.90 15.81 9.98
CA ASN A 555 -11.81 14.46 10.50
C ASN A 555 -13.10 13.94 11.17
N SER A 556 -14.26 14.40 10.70
CA SER A 556 -15.58 13.98 11.18
C SER A 556 -16.11 12.73 10.46
N VAL A 557 -15.80 12.58 9.17
CA VAL A 557 -16.20 11.43 8.34
C VAL A 557 -15.25 11.26 7.15
N GLY A 558 -15.10 10.03 6.64
CA GLY A 558 -14.38 9.77 5.39
C GLY A 558 -12.87 9.96 5.42
N SER A 559 -12.28 9.87 6.62
CA SER A 559 -10.86 10.05 6.89
C SER A 559 -10.36 9.04 7.91
N SER A 560 -9.05 8.85 7.97
CA SER A 560 -8.39 7.93 8.88
C SER A 560 -7.57 8.67 9.93
N ASN A 561 -7.49 8.07 11.12
CA ASN A 561 -6.60 8.50 12.21
C ASN A 561 -5.25 7.76 12.21
N LYS A 562 -5.04 6.83 11.26
CA LYS A 562 -3.80 6.04 11.18
C LYS A 562 -2.80 6.75 10.26
N PRO A 563 -1.59 7.14 10.72
CA PRO A 563 -0.62 7.88 9.90
C PRO A 563 -0.21 7.22 8.59
N CYS A 564 -0.26 5.90 8.52
CA CYS A 564 0.11 5.12 7.33
C CYS A 564 -1.03 5.00 6.31
N SER A 565 -2.25 5.45 6.65
CA SER A 565 -3.40 5.46 5.75
C SER A 565 -3.21 6.50 4.64
N ASP A 566 -3.68 6.19 3.43
CA ASP A 566 -3.74 7.13 2.31
C ASP A 566 -4.69 8.31 2.57
N THR A 567 -5.69 8.10 3.44
CA THR A 567 -6.71 9.07 3.86
C THR A 567 -6.45 9.64 5.26
N TYR A 568 -5.21 9.56 5.76
CA TYR A 568 -4.86 10.08 7.08
C TYR A 568 -5.14 11.59 7.17
N ALA A 569 -5.97 12.03 8.12
CA ALA A 569 -6.38 13.44 8.21
C ALA A 569 -5.32 14.39 8.78
N GLY A 570 -4.19 13.86 9.26
CA GLY A 570 -3.24 14.60 10.09
C GLY A 570 -3.61 14.55 11.59
N PRO A 571 -2.76 15.08 12.48
CA PRO A 571 -3.05 15.18 13.92
C PRO A 571 -4.02 16.31 14.28
N SER A 572 -4.18 17.31 13.42
CA SER A 572 -5.10 18.43 13.57
C SER A 572 -5.46 19.01 12.20
N ALA A 573 -6.54 19.80 12.12
CA ALA A 573 -6.77 20.65 10.95
C ALA A 573 -5.54 21.54 10.68
N PHE A 574 -5.18 21.71 9.41
CA PHE A 574 -4.03 22.47 8.94
C PHE A 574 -2.69 22.04 9.61
N SER A 575 -2.57 20.76 9.94
CA SER A 575 -1.31 20.18 10.41
C SER A 575 -0.24 20.17 9.33
N GLU A 576 -0.65 19.95 8.07
CA GLU A 576 0.26 20.02 6.93
C GLU A 576 0.62 21.49 6.68
N VAL A 577 1.91 21.78 6.57
CA VAL A 577 2.37 23.15 6.31
C VAL A 577 1.88 23.64 4.94
N GLU A 578 1.71 22.71 3.99
CA GLU A 578 1.17 22.97 2.67
C GLU A 578 -0.25 23.52 2.77
N THR A 579 -1.17 22.79 3.40
CA THR A 579 -2.57 23.22 3.53
C THR A 579 -2.71 24.45 4.42
N ARG A 580 -1.90 24.55 5.49
CA ARG A 580 -1.90 25.72 6.38
C ARG A 580 -1.53 26.98 5.62
N THR A 581 -0.34 27.03 5.04
CA THR A 581 0.17 28.23 4.37
C THR A 581 -0.66 28.57 3.13
N PHE A 582 -1.11 27.55 2.38
CA PHE A 582 -2.00 27.75 1.25
C PHE A 582 -3.34 28.36 1.67
N SER A 583 -3.93 27.88 2.78
CA SER A 583 -5.16 28.47 3.33
C SER A 583 -4.96 29.90 3.83
N GLU A 584 -3.80 30.23 4.42
CA GLU A 584 -3.46 31.58 4.87
C GLU A 584 -3.38 32.53 3.68
N TYR A 585 -2.77 32.11 2.57
CA TYR A 585 -2.78 32.87 1.33
C TYR A 585 -4.20 33.06 0.78
N ILE A 586 -4.98 31.98 0.67
CA ILE A 586 -6.37 32.05 0.16
C ILE A 586 -7.21 33.02 1.02
N GLN A 587 -7.04 33.00 2.35
CA GLN A 587 -7.70 33.94 3.26
C GLN A 587 -7.42 35.41 2.94
N THR A 588 -6.25 35.76 2.40
CA THR A 588 -5.96 37.14 1.95
C THR A 588 -6.82 37.60 0.77
N LEU A 589 -7.46 36.64 0.08
CA LEU A 589 -8.36 36.85 -1.06
C LEU A 589 -9.83 36.73 -0.67
N LYS A 590 -10.15 36.64 0.63
CA LYS A 590 -11.54 36.57 1.10
C LYS A 590 -12.39 37.72 0.58
N GLY A 591 -13.57 37.40 0.07
CA GLY A 591 -14.48 38.34 -0.58
C GLY A 591 -14.07 38.77 -2.00
N LYS A 592 -12.92 38.33 -2.52
CA LYS A 592 -12.50 38.55 -3.91
C LYS A 592 -12.72 37.33 -4.81
N ILE A 593 -12.74 36.12 -4.23
CA ILE A 593 -12.92 34.88 -4.97
C ILE A 593 -14.41 34.54 -5.07
N SER A 594 -14.96 34.63 -6.28
CA SER A 594 -16.35 34.27 -6.59
C SER A 594 -16.50 32.80 -6.97
N LEU A 595 -15.46 32.19 -7.53
CA LEU A 595 -15.44 30.79 -7.96
C LEU A 595 -14.16 30.09 -7.49
N TYR A 596 -14.32 28.96 -6.81
CA TYR A 596 -13.23 28.06 -6.43
C TYR A 596 -13.35 26.74 -7.19
N ILE A 597 -12.27 26.33 -7.86
CA ILE A 597 -12.20 25.09 -8.62
C ILE A 597 -11.02 24.28 -8.10
N SER A 598 -11.25 23.02 -7.74
CA SER A 598 -10.18 22.05 -7.50
C SER A 598 -10.15 21.00 -8.61
N PHE A 599 -8.97 20.75 -9.17
CA PHE A 599 -8.74 19.69 -10.14
C PHE A 599 -8.12 18.49 -9.46
N HIS A 600 -8.80 17.36 -9.58
CA HIS A 600 -8.40 16.04 -9.14
C HIS A 600 -8.42 15.05 -10.31
N ALA A 601 -7.96 13.84 -10.07
CA ALA A 601 -8.24 12.71 -10.96
C ALA A 601 -8.32 11.41 -10.15
N PHE A 602 -9.02 10.38 -10.61
CA PHE A 602 -9.81 10.31 -11.83
C PHE A 602 -11.23 9.90 -11.47
N SER A 603 -12.17 10.07 -12.41
CA SER A 603 -13.48 9.39 -12.45
C SER A 603 -14.46 10.06 -13.41
N GLN A 604 -14.11 11.20 -14.01
CA GLN A 604 -15.03 12.05 -14.78
C GLN A 604 -16.24 12.47 -13.93
N LEU A 605 -15.96 13.06 -12.76
CA LEU A 605 -16.96 13.64 -11.87
C LEU A 605 -16.83 15.16 -11.83
N LEU A 606 -17.97 15.83 -11.72
CA LEU A 606 -18.05 17.21 -11.26
C LEU A 606 -18.80 17.22 -9.93
N LEU A 607 -18.14 17.71 -8.89
CA LEU A 607 -18.62 17.64 -7.52
C LEU A 607 -18.78 19.04 -6.93
N TYR A 608 -19.74 19.21 -6.04
CA TYR A 608 -19.93 20.44 -5.26
C TYR A 608 -20.27 20.11 -3.80
N PRO A 609 -20.06 21.05 -2.85
CA PRO A 609 -20.29 20.84 -1.43
C PRO A 609 -21.69 20.31 -1.07
N TYR A 610 -21.89 19.73 0.11
CA TYR A 610 -20.87 19.34 1.09
C TYR A 610 -20.43 17.87 0.95
N GLY A 611 -19.22 17.57 1.40
CA GLY A 611 -18.72 16.20 1.56
C GLY A 611 -18.95 15.61 2.94
N HIS A 612 -19.01 16.43 3.99
CA HIS A 612 -19.07 15.94 5.37
C HIS A 612 -20.49 15.55 5.83
N THR A 613 -21.54 15.99 5.13
CA THR A 613 -22.95 15.74 5.47
C THR A 613 -23.77 15.54 4.19
N ALA A 614 -24.89 14.80 4.33
CA ALA A 614 -25.91 14.68 3.27
C ALA A 614 -26.76 15.95 3.12
N ASP A 615 -26.67 16.89 4.08
CA ASP A 615 -27.36 18.17 3.97
C ASP A 615 -26.83 18.97 2.78
N LEU A 616 -27.75 19.50 1.99
CA LEU A 616 -27.42 20.26 0.79
C LEU A 616 -27.09 21.71 1.14
N PRO A 617 -26.18 22.38 0.39
CA PRO A 617 -25.94 23.80 0.56
C PRO A 617 -27.19 24.64 0.29
N GLU A 618 -27.29 25.81 0.92
CA GLU A 618 -28.44 26.73 0.76
C GLU A 618 -28.71 27.08 -0.72
N ASN A 619 -27.67 27.25 -1.54
CA ASN A 619 -27.78 27.52 -2.97
C ASN A 619 -27.63 26.25 -3.84
N HIS A 620 -28.07 25.09 -3.34
CA HIS A 620 -27.96 23.82 -4.06
C HIS A 620 -28.53 23.86 -5.47
N GLU A 621 -29.70 24.48 -5.67
CA GLU A 621 -30.35 24.57 -6.99
C GLU A 621 -29.45 25.29 -8.00
N ASP A 622 -28.79 26.37 -7.58
CA ASP A 622 -27.85 27.13 -8.42
C ASP A 622 -26.59 26.30 -8.71
N LEU A 623 -26.03 25.62 -7.70
CA LEU A 623 -24.89 24.70 -7.88
C LEU A 623 -25.24 23.57 -8.86
N LYS A 624 -26.44 23.01 -8.75
CA LYS A 624 -26.94 21.96 -9.63
C LYS A 624 -27.13 22.47 -11.06
N GLN A 625 -27.68 23.67 -11.23
CA GLN A 625 -27.83 24.28 -12.55
C GLN A 625 -26.48 24.49 -13.23
N VAL A 626 -25.49 25.00 -12.50
CA VAL A 626 -24.11 25.14 -12.98
C VAL A 626 -23.49 23.79 -13.30
N PHE A 627 -23.72 22.77 -12.46
CA PHE A 627 -23.28 21.40 -12.72
C PHE A 627 -23.84 20.88 -14.05
N ASP A 628 -25.15 20.97 -14.27
CA ASP A 628 -25.85 20.42 -15.44
C ASP A 628 -25.33 21.03 -16.75
N VAL A 629 -25.11 22.36 -16.79
CA VAL A 629 -24.56 23.03 -17.99
C VAL A 629 -23.09 22.67 -18.21
N THR A 630 -22.32 22.50 -17.15
CA THR A 630 -20.89 22.19 -17.22
C THR A 630 -20.67 20.78 -17.76
N VAL A 631 -21.33 19.76 -17.19
CA VAL A 631 -21.17 18.37 -17.62
C VAL A 631 -21.64 18.15 -19.06
N ASN A 632 -22.71 18.86 -19.46
CA ASN A 632 -23.16 18.85 -20.86
C ASN A 632 -22.12 19.49 -21.79
N ALA A 633 -21.47 20.58 -21.38
CA ALA A 633 -20.44 21.24 -22.17
C ALA A 633 -19.18 20.38 -22.36
N VAL A 634 -18.71 19.68 -21.32
CA VAL A 634 -17.57 18.74 -21.43
C VAL A 634 -17.82 17.69 -22.53
N GLY A 635 -19.02 17.13 -22.60
CA GLY A 635 -19.34 16.05 -23.53
C GLY A 635 -19.41 16.46 -25.01
N LYS A 636 -19.48 17.76 -25.33
CA LYS A 636 -19.72 18.23 -26.71
C LYS A 636 -18.60 17.88 -27.67
N ARG A 637 -17.33 17.98 -27.23
CA ARG A 637 -16.17 17.87 -28.12
C ARG A 637 -15.78 16.42 -28.41
N TYR A 638 -15.70 15.61 -27.37
CA TYR A 638 -15.18 14.24 -27.46
C TYR A 638 -16.15 13.15 -27.00
N GLY A 639 -17.39 13.52 -26.63
CA GLY A 639 -18.36 12.56 -26.07
C GLY A 639 -18.03 12.10 -24.65
N THR A 640 -17.08 12.75 -23.97
CA THR A 640 -16.68 12.41 -22.61
C THR A 640 -17.83 12.66 -21.65
N THR A 641 -18.28 11.61 -20.98
CA THR A 641 -19.43 11.70 -20.08
C THR A 641 -18.96 11.99 -18.66
N TYR A 642 -19.38 13.12 -18.12
CA TYR A 642 -19.23 13.45 -16.71
C TYR A 642 -20.52 13.15 -15.95
N THR A 643 -20.36 12.68 -14.72
CA THR A 643 -21.46 12.55 -13.74
C THR A 643 -21.07 13.32 -12.48
N GLY A 644 -21.78 13.14 -11.36
CA GLY A 644 -21.44 13.78 -10.10
C GLY A 644 -22.63 14.44 -9.43
N GLY A 645 -22.37 15.47 -8.64
CA GLY A 645 -23.37 16.13 -7.79
C GLY A 645 -22.77 16.57 -6.45
N ASN A 646 -23.60 16.58 -5.41
CA ASN A 646 -23.15 16.75 -4.04
C ASN A 646 -22.10 15.69 -3.67
N ILE A 647 -20.97 16.08 -3.06
CA ILE A 647 -19.86 15.16 -2.74
C ILE A 647 -20.33 13.96 -1.90
N TYR A 648 -21.09 14.20 -0.83
CA TYR A 648 -21.51 13.14 0.11
C TYR A 648 -22.24 11.99 -0.61
N ASP A 649 -23.15 12.34 -1.52
CA ASP A 649 -23.98 11.37 -2.26
C ASP A 649 -23.33 10.86 -3.55
N ALA A 650 -22.64 11.73 -4.30
CA ALA A 650 -22.16 11.43 -5.64
C ALA A 650 -20.83 10.66 -5.65
N ILE A 651 -19.97 10.95 -4.67
CA ILE A 651 -18.76 10.19 -4.44
C ILE A 651 -18.90 9.48 -3.11
N TYR A 652 -18.60 10.13 -1.98
CA TYR A 652 -18.70 9.55 -0.65
C TYR A 652 -18.58 10.60 0.44
N PRO A 653 -19.04 10.26 1.67
CA PRO A 653 -18.82 11.09 2.83
C PRO A 653 -17.32 11.33 3.04
N ALA A 654 -16.89 12.58 2.96
CA ALA A 654 -15.51 13.03 3.09
C ALA A 654 -15.45 14.40 3.76
N SER A 655 -14.66 14.51 4.83
CA SER A 655 -14.50 15.75 5.58
C SER A 655 -13.11 16.36 5.46
N GLY A 656 -12.98 17.66 5.75
CA GLY A 656 -11.71 18.37 5.69
C GLY A 656 -11.18 18.59 4.26
N ALA A 657 -12.07 18.74 3.27
CA ALA A 657 -11.73 19.01 1.88
C ALA A 657 -11.61 20.52 1.58
N SER A 658 -10.79 20.88 0.58
CA SER A 658 -10.53 22.28 0.19
C SER A 658 -11.80 23.01 -0.27
N ILE A 659 -12.60 22.36 -1.11
CA ILE A 659 -13.80 22.96 -1.71
C ILE A 659 -14.92 23.24 -0.70
N ASP A 660 -15.08 22.39 0.31
CA ASP A 660 -16.03 22.58 1.41
C ASP A 660 -15.61 23.76 2.29
N TRP A 661 -14.31 23.83 2.62
CA TRP A 661 -13.76 24.94 3.39
C TRP A 661 -13.84 26.26 2.62
N ALA A 662 -13.56 26.27 1.31
CA ALA A 662 -13.72 27.47 0.48
C ALA A 662 -15.19 27.95 0.48
N TYR A 663 -16.14 27.03 0.30
CA TYR A 663 -17.56 27.37 0.31
C TYR A 663 -18.04 27.95 1.65
N ALA A 664 -17.58 27.37 2.76
CA ALA A 664 -18.05 27.74 4.09
C ALA A 664 -17.31 28.95 4.70
N ASN A 665 -16.01 29.09 4.45
CA ASN A 665 -15.15 30.04 5.16
C ASN A 665 -14.69 31.25 4.32
N MET A 666 -14.71 31.14 2.98
CA MET A 666 -14.15 32.15 2.07
C MET A 666 -15.18 33.10 1.43
N ASP A 667 -16.46 32.96 1.78
CA ASP A 667 -17.59 33.64 1.12
C ASP A 667 -17.73 33.30 -0.38
N THR A 668 -17.11 32.19 -0.81
CA THR A 668 -17.12 31.71 -2.19
C THR A 668 -18.26 30.71 -2.40
N LYS A 669 -19.44 31.22 -2.78
CA LYS A 669 -20.66 30.38 -2.91
C LYS A 669 -20.70 29.49 -4.15
N MET A 670 -19.70 29.56 -5.03
CA MET A 670 -19.50 28.64 -6.14
C MET A 670 -18.18 27.92 -5.97
N SER A 671 -18.25 26.65 -5.59
CA SER A 671 -17.09 25.81 -5.30
C SER A 671 -17.28 24.44 -5.92
N PHE A 672 -16.36 24.03 -6.78
CA PHE A 672 -16.46 22.80 -7.56
C PHE A 672 -15.16 21.99 -7.55
N CYS A 673 -15.28 20.66 -7.57
CA CYS A 673 -14.17 19.74 -7.75
C CYS A 673 -14.39 18.94 -9.04
N PHE A 674 -13.40 18.92 -9.92
CA PHE A 674 -13.40 18.02 -11.07
C PHE A 674 -12.54 16.79 -10.75
N GLU A 675 -13.11 15.60 -10.84
CA GLU A 675 -12.35 14.36 -11.01
C GLU A 675 -12.16 14.15 -12.51
N LEU A 676 -10.97 14.46 -13.03
CA LEU A 676 -10.68 14.47 -14.46
C LEU A 676 -10.67 13.07 -15.09
N ARG A 677 -10.32 13.01 -16.38
CA ARG A 677 -10.07 11.76 -17.09
C ARG A 677 -9.06 10.86 -16.36
N PRO A 678 -9.13 9.55 -16.62
CA PRO A 678 -10.15 8.86 -17.42
C PRO A 678 -11.42 8.54 -16.61
N GLY A 679 -12.42 7.98 -17.28
CA GLY A 679 -13.68 7.58 -16.65
C GLY A 679 -13.53 6.48 -15.59
N PRO A 680 -14.61 6.17 -14.87
CA PRO A 680 -14.60 5.31 -13.67
C PRO A 680 -14.15 3.87 -13.94
N ASN A 681 -14.16 3.43 -15.20
CA ASN A 681 -13.74 2.10 -15.61
C ASN A 681 -12.23 1.97 -15.88
N ALA A 682 -11.43 3.01 -15.68
CA ALA A 682 -10.01 2.93 -15.92
C ALA A 682 -9.23 2.16 -14.84
N GLY A 683 -9.73 2.10 -13.61
CA GLY A 683 -8.99 1.49 -12.49
C GLY A 683 -7.59 2.08 -12.30
N ILE A 684 -6.59 1.27 -11.97
CA ILE A 684 -5.24 1.81 -11.66
C ILE A 684 -4.57 2.56 -12.81
N VAL A 685 -4.85 2.15 -14.05
CA VAL A 685 -4.32 2.86 -15.23
C VAL A 685 -4.94 4.26 -15.36
N GLY A 686 -5.93 4.58 -14.53
CA GLY A 686 -6.53 5.90 -14.40
C GLY A 686 -5.52 7.00 -14.08
N PHE A 687 -4.64 6.75 -13.11
CA PHE A 687 -3.57 7.71 -12.78
C PHE A 687 -2.43 7.69 -13.81
N ASN A 688 -2.35 6.65 -14.66
CA ASN A 688 -1.43 6.54 -15.80
C ASN A 688 -2.13 6.96 -17.11
N LEU A 689 -2.84 8.09 -17.08
CA LEU A 689 -3.48 8.60 -18.28
C LEU A 689 -2.40 8.89 -19.35
N PRO A 690 -2.55 8.41 -20.60
CA PRO A 690 -1.57 8.66 -21.64
C PRO A 690 -1.36 10.16 -21.90
N ALA A 691 -0.13 10.63 -22.09
CA ALA A 691 0.16 12.04 -22.34
C ALA A 691 -0.55 12.60 -23.59
N SER A 692 -0.89 11.73 -24.56
CA SER A 692 -1.73 12.08 -25.72
C SER A 692 -3.15 12.54 -25.34
N GLN A 693 -3.61 12.27 -24.12
CA GLN A 693 -4.90 12.69 -23.59
C GLN A 693 -4.84 14.02 -22.84
N ILE A 694 -3.65 14.58 -22.57
CA ILE A 694 -3.52 15.87 -21.87
C ILE A 694 -4.25 16.97 -22.65
N LYS A 695 -3.96 17.11 -23.94
CA LYS A 695 -4.60 18.11 -24.79
C LYS A 695 -6.12 17.89 -24.95
N PRO A 696 -6.61 16.68 -25.31
CA PRO A 696 -8.05 16.42 -25.34
C PRO A 696 -8.78 16.73 -24.03
N ASN A 697 -8.17 16.39 -22.88
CA ASN A 697 -8.71 16.74 -21.56
C ASN A 697 -8.72 18.26 -21.34
N GLY A 698 -7.63 18.96 -21.68
CA GLY A 698 -7.57 20.42 -21.60
C GLY A 698 -8.65 21.10 -22.44
N GLU A 699 -8.82 20.68 -23.70
CA GLU A 699 -9.79 21.28 -24.64
C GLU A 699 -11.24 21.14 -24.17
N GLU A 700 -11.67 19.97 -23.69
CA GLU A 700 -13.03 19.78 -23.19
C GLU A 700 -13.27 20.46 -21.84
N ILE A 701 -12.25 20.54 -20.98
CA ILE A 701 -12.34 21.27 -19.72
C ILE A 701 -12.47 22.78 -20.00
N MET A 702 -11.76 23.33 -20.97
CA MET A 702 -11.95 24.72 -21.39
C MET A 702 -13.37 25.01 -21.87
N ASP A 703 -13.94 24.13 -22.72
CA ASP A 703 -15.34 24.26 -23.16
C ASP A 703 -16.31 24.28 -21.97
N SER A 704 -16.02 23.46 -20.95
CA SER A 704 -16.83 23.38 -19.73
C SER A 704 -16.68 24.59 -18.81
N LEU A 705 -15.47 25.13 -18.66
CA LEU A 705 -15.21 26.31 -17.84
C LEU A 705 -15.88 27.54 -18.41
N VAL A 706 -15.89 27.70 -19.74
CA VAL A 706 -16.66 28.76 -20.41
C VAL A 706 -18.16 28.64 -20.07
N ALA A 707 -18.73 27.43 -20.15
CA ALA A 707 -20.13 27.21 -19.81
C ALA A 707 -20.42 27.48 -18.32
N MET A 708 -19.56 26.98 -17.43
CA MET A 708 -19.64 27.17 -15.98
C MET A 708 -19.63 28.65 -15.61
N VAL A 709 -18.62 29.38 -16.08
CA VAL A 709 -18.42 30.80 -15.75
C VAL A 709 -19.60 31.64 -16.26
N ASN A 710 -20.04 31.43 -17.49
CA ASN A 710 -21.18 32.15 -18.05
C ASN A 710 -22.48 31.89 -17.26
N GLU A 711 -22.68 30.68 -16.74
CA GLU A 711 -23.87 30.37 -15.95
C GLU A 711 -23.81 30.99 -14.56
N ILE A 712 -22.65 30.93 -13.91
CA ILE A 712 -22.39 31.60 -12.63
C ILE A 712 -22.59 33.12 -12.75
N GLU A 713 -22.17 33.73 -13.86
CA GLU A 713 -22.40 35.14 -14.16
C GLU A 713 -23.89 35.47 -14.25
N LYS A 714 -24.67 34.68 -15.00
CA LYS A 714 -26.13 34.86 -15.11
C LYS A 714 -26.85 34.75 -13.77
N LEU A 715 -26.36 33.88 -12.89
CA LEU A 715 -26.89 33.69 -11.55
C LEU A 715 -26.46 34.81 -10.58
N GLY A 716 -25.57 35.72 -11.00
CA GLY A 716 -25.20 36.92 -10.24
C GLY A 716 -24.16 36.68 -9.13
N TYR A 717 -23.33 35.66 -9.26
CA TYR A 717 -22.29 35.31 -8.27
C TYR A 717 -20.93 35.98 -8.52
N PHE A 718 -20.70 36.47 -9.74
CA PHE A 718 -19.56 37.33 -10.05
C PHE A 718 -19.96 38.80 -9.78
N LYS A 719 -19.51 39.33 -8.64
CA LYS A 719 -19.81 40.69 -8.16
C LYS A 719 -18.57 41.53 -7.98
#